data_AF-A0A1Z8KNW3-F1
#
_entry.id   AF-A0A1Z8KNW3-F1
#
_cell.length_a   1.000
_cell.length_b   1.000
_cell.length_c   1.000
_cell.angle_alpha   90.00
_cell.angle_beta   90.00
_cell.angle_gamma   90.00
#
_symmetry.space_group_name_H-M   'P 1'
#
loop_
_entity.id
_entity.type
_entity.pdbx_description
1 polymer ?
#
loop_
_entity_poly.entity_id
_entity_poly.type
_entity_poly.pdbx_seq_one_letter_code
_entity_poly.pdbx_strand_id
1 'polypeptide(L)'
;MKKMIFISILVVSLLSARQIFPETTDALSVKAKGSNILSIDNNANENTVRNSREEITLFEWDFESDLWNDDDGWELTSDSYNSEIHSYLSPNDSTTFNSNWNLISDPVSLPLLGEGEVMQFDFWVNGDTPDTDGDDDGFLEDYYQLSIMDLNALAWHASSNAPEYEGDSYWCADESVGSSGGYLDEWMQYLDTPSISVNEGDVLFSAIKFEIEDEAGAVIAGSCTDGWDAANVRISADGGNTWELLEDPNNPYDFECGYGWIYNDAEYDTGGSLNQVASGWGGSSNGWLDFSADLSQWVGQDVIIRYAFGSDPAYSTIDQDDMTGFQVDNITVGSFLDDCDDSSDSNSMIPSGEVWEGMFYDYLSCEDERPGACGEWEQYIPGLSFNGNTYHDISHLAGKNVLIKFSSRYDDNADGGSGAGIFIDDFRIYKESSGGYAAPTGLIAEAGDSVVELSWNDMNMSGTDDFYFHNDAVDNGFYMVDSTATGFAGTAFEFAGSSTVNSVEIYRSEGDTIGGDENGEGGWPVQEFDMEICAYGTFGSLYDTEKLYDCVIVNTSSFETGWNTVDIPDWMMNGNYIISYSFNHFYFGAADDSADDSNSYFSYELANGDTAPWQIQSGNAWGITANISYESANVTYSVYDVSGTSGEGTLLASGFDDAGYSDTSVMNDELYTYAVTATYPDGEESPFSDFVDARPESDSVHEEAWDDGTAELGFDSGGSNTYIAVKYNAVDEGEQLKRLKWYQMAPGGAFYLKVWEDDNGMPGNEIYSAVQVSGNVEGWNEKNISDEGLVVVGDFWFGTKNFSSTANWGLDTDSVSGNSMFDSGDGWESVDGNLMLRVVLDCGDNCPGDNVCSDTIPGDTNSDGLTNILDVVGLVNFIIGGLELDECGLVAADFNSDGTVNILDVVGLVSSILGGRVSDATSAMMYETSAGVDIASDGYLGAVELTLTH
;
A
#
# COMPACT_ATOMS: atom_id res chain seq x y z
N MET A 1 -14.81 79.55 17.03
CA MET A 1 -16.19 79.14 16.68
C MET A 1 -16.10 77.95 15.73
N LYS A 2 -16.24 76.74 16.28
CA LYS A 2 -16.77 75.55 15.62
C LYS A 2 -17.05 74.57 16.76
N LYS A 3 -18.34 74.33 17.02
CA LYS A 3 -18.83 73.34 17.96
C LYS A 3 -18.70 71.99 17.25
N MET A 4 -17.96 71.04 17.81
CA MET A 4 -18.11 69.63 17.50
C MET A 4 -18.96 69.02 18.60
N ILE A 5 -20.10 68.47 18.19
CA ILE A 5 -21.07 67.79 19.02
C ILE A 5 -20.57 66.35 19.10
N PHE A 6 -20.21 65.88 20.29
CA PHE A 6 -20.09 64.46 20.59
C PHE A 6 -21.52 63.93 20.77
N ILE A 7 -21.95 63.04 19.87
CA ILE A 7 -23.15 62.21 20.07
C ILE A 7 -22.62 60.91 20.66
N SER A 8 -22.93 60.68 21.93
CA SER A 8 -22.83 59.38 22.58
C SER A 8 -23.92 58.50 21.97
N ILE A 9 -23.55 57.51 21.18
CA ILE A 9 -24.44 56.40 20.84
C ILE A 9 -24.17 55.35 21.90
N LEU A 10 -25.13 55.24 22.82
CA LEU A 10 -25.30 54.10 23.71
C LEU A 10 -25.74 52.94 22.81
N VAL A 11 -24.81 52.07 22.42
CA VAL A 11 -25.13 50.76 21.85
C VAL A 11 -25.46 49.89 23.06
N VAL A 12 -26.75 49.65 23.28
CA VAL A 12 -27.21 48.56 24.13
C VAL A 12 -27.09 47.33 23.24
N SER A 13 -25.96 46.62 23.34
CA SER A 13 -25.86 45.25 22.87
C SER A 13 -26.67 44.39 23.84
N LEU A 14 -27.82 43.93 23.37
CA LEU A 14 -28.42 42.72 23.90
C LEU A 14 -27.57 41.59 23.31
N LEU A 15 -26.46 41.27 23.98
CA LEU A 15 -25.81 39.98 23.82
C LEU A 15 -26.65 39.02 24.67
N SER A 16 -27.62 38.38 24.02
CA SER A 16 -28.01 37.05 24.48
C SER A 16 -26.86 36.16 24.08
N ALA A 17 -26.38 35.35 25.02
CA ALA A 17 -25.50 34.26 24.68
C ALA A 17 -26.14 33.43 23.57
N ARG A 18 -25.36 33.14 22.53
CA ARG A 18 -25.62 31.94 21.75
C ARG A 18 -25.28 30.81 22.72
N GLN A 19 -26.28 30.20 23.36
CA GLN A 19 -26.24 28.75 23.32
C GLN A 19 -25.95 28.43 21.85
N ILE A 20 -24.91 27.66 21.54
CA ILE A 20 -24.83 27.14 20.18
C ILE A 20 -26.07 26.27 20.03
N PHE A 21 -27.09 26.89 19.46
CA PHE A 21 -27.89 26.26 18.48
C PHE A 21 -27.12 26.52 17.18
N PRO A 22 -26.61 25.47 16.53
CA PRO A 22 -25.94 25.58 15.24
C PRO A 22 -26.92 26.06 14.15
N GLU A 23 -26.54 27.01 13.29
CA GLU A 23 -27.49 27.53 12.28
C GLU A 23 -27.69 26.57 11.09
N THR A 24 -28.93 26.24 10.75
CA THR A 24 -29.27 25.34 9.63
C THR A 24 -28.98 25.98 8.25
N THR A 25 -28.94 27.31 8.17
CA THR A 25 -28.92 28.03 6.88
C THR A 25 -27.57 28.12 6.15
N ASP A 26 -26.47 27.66 6.77
CA ASP A 26 -25.11 27.67 6.20
C ASP A 26 -24.63 26.30 5.66
N ALA A 27 -25.56 25.33 5.48
CA ALA A 27 -25.25 23.98 5.01
C ALA A 27 -24.50 23.94 3.67
N LEU A 28 -23.25 23.44 3.68
CA LEU A 28 -22.48 23.07 2.50
C LEU A 28 -22.43 21.54 2.35
N SER A 29 -23.57 20.87 2.28
CA SER A 29 -23.59 19.47 1.82
C SER A 29 -23.60 19.43 0.29
N VAL A 30 -22.51 18.98 -0.32
CA VAL A 30 -22.46 18.65 -1.75
C VAL A 30 -22.84 17.18 -1.92
N LYS A 31 -24.13 16.83 -1.76
CA LYS A 31 -24.67 15.69 -2.51
C LYS A 31 -24.57 16.07 -4.00
N ALA A 32 -23.47 15.72 -4.64
CA ALA A 32 -23.20 16.04 -6.03
C ALA A 32 -24.30 15.44 -6.91
N LYS A 33 -25.28 16.27 -7.28
CA LYS A 33 -26.27 15.97 -8.32
C LYS A 33 -25.52 15.59 -9.59
N GLY A 34 -25.67 14.33 -9.97
CA GLY A 34 -25.11 13.67 -11.14
C GLY A 34 -24.53 14.59 -12.20
N SER A 35 -23.21 14.57 -12.33
CA SER A 35 -22.54 14.93 -13.57
C SER A 35 -23.03 13.96 -14.66
N ASN A 36 -24.00 14.43 -15.44
CA ASN A 36 -24.28 13.91 -16.78
C ASN A 36 -23.02 14.09 -17.63
N ILE A 37 -22.10 13.14 -17.55
CA ILE A 37 -21.17 12.87 -18.65
C ILE A 37 -22.02 12.20 -19.72
N LEU A 38 -21.97 12.78 -20.92
CA LEU A 38 -22.65 12.30 -22.11
C LEU A 38 -22.34 10.82 -22.32
N SER A 39 -23.34 9.98 -22.05
CA SER A 39 -23.47 8.63 -22.59
C SER A 39 -23.27 8.68 -24.11
N ILE A 40 -22.06 8.34 -24.56
CA ILE A 40 -21.85 7.77 -25.87
C ILE A 40 -21.90 6.26 -25.65
N ASP A 41 -23.02 5.67 -26.05
CA ASP A 41 -23.23 4.22 -26.14
C ASP A 41 -22.03 3.56 -26.83
N ASN A 42 -21.24 2.80 -26.07
CA ASN A 42 -20.52 1.64 -26.57
C ASN A 42 -20.70 0.52 -25.54
N ASN A 43 -21.40 -0.54 -25.95
CA ASN A 43 -21.63 -1.72 -25.14
C ASN A 43 -20.30 -2.42 -24.82
N ALA A 44 -19.77 -2.15 -23.63
CA ALA A 44 -18.91 -3.05 -22.86
C ALA A 44 -19.23 -2.81 -21.38
N ASN A 45 -19.31 -3.87 -20.59
CA ASN A 45 -19.50 -3.78 -19.14
C ASN A 45 -18.32 -3.03 -18.53
N GLU A 46 -18.47 -1.74 -18.26
CA GLU A 46 -17.59 -0.96 -17.39
C GLU A 46 -18.42 -0.49 -16.20
N ASN A 47 -18.37 -1.28 -15.13
CA ASN A 47 -18.89 -0.90 -13.81
C ASN A 47 -17.77 -1.01 -12.75
N THR A 48 -16.51 -0.84 -13.17
CA THR A 48 -15.31 -1.05 -12.33
C THR A 48 -14.25 0.06 -12.47
N VAL A 49 -14.64 1.30 -12.80
CA VAL A 49 -13.68 2.43 -12.85
C VAL A 49 -14.14 3.57 -11.94
N ARG A 50 -14.23 3.25 -10.65
CA ARG A 50 -14.09 4.15 -9.51
C ARG A 50 -13.53 3.28 -8.39
N ASN A 51 -12.22 3.13 -8.32
CA ASN A 51 -11.43 2.64 -7.18
C ASN A 51 -9.97 2.61 -7.63
N SER A 52 -9.20 3.63 -7.27
CA SER A 52 -7.73 3.64 -7.48
C SER A 52 -6.97 4.23 -6.31
N ARG A 53 -7.57 4.21 -5.11
CA ARG A 53 -6.86 4.28 -3.83
C ARG A 53 -7.27 3.04 -3.07
N GLU A 54 -6.31 2.21 -2.69
CA GLU A 54 -6.60 1.09 -1.80
C GLU A 54 -6.74 1.68 -0.39
N GLU A 55 -7.94 1.55 0.18
CA GLU A 55 -8.22 1.90 1.56
C GLU A 55 -7.75 0.74 2.45
N ILE A 56 -6.65 0.94 3.16
CA ILE A 56 -6.13 -0.04 4.11
C ILE A 56 -6.79 0.23 5.46
N THR A 57 -7.62 -0.70 5.93
CA THR A 57 -8.29 -0.57 7.23
C THR A 57 -7.27 -0.78 8.35
N LEU A 58 -7.12 0.23 9.21
CA LEU A 58 -6.21 0.21 10.36
C LEU A 58 -6.92 -0.30 11.61
N PHE A 59 -8.15 0.17 11.81
CA PHE A 59 -9.02 -0.23 12.92
C PHE A 59 -10.47 -0.30 12.44
N GLU A 60 -11.21 -1.26 12.96
CA GLU A 60 -12.63 -1.46 12.69
C GLU A 60 -13.31 -1.91 13.98
N TRP A 61 -14.43 -1.28 14.30
CA TRP A 61 -15.30 -1.65 15.41
C TRP A 61 -16.71 -1.90 14.86
N ASP A 62 -17.05 -3.17 14.74
CA ASP A 62 -18.39 -3.68 14.39
C ASP A 62 -19.33 -3.79 15.60
N PHE A 63 -18.82 -3.44 16.79
CA PHE A 63 -19.51 -3.54 18.08
C PHE A 63 -20.08 -4.92 18.45
N GLU A 64 -19.54 -5.99 17.86
CA GLU A 64 -19.96 -7.37 18.16
C GLU A 64 -19.18 -8.00 19.31
N SER A 65 -17.95 -7.54 19.50
CA SER A 65 -17.06 -8.05 20.54
C SER A 65 -16.28 -6.95 21.23
N ASP A 66 -15.74 -6.02 20.47
CA ASP A 66 -15.00 -4.87 20.97
C ASP A 66 -15.94 -3.69 21.18
N LEU A 67 -16.30 -3.48 22.45
CA LEU A 67 -17.29 -2.51 22.89
C LEU A 67 -16.63 -1.21 23.37
N TRP A 68 -17.34 -0.11 23.21
CA TRP A 68 -16.97 1.20 23.75
C TRP A 68 -17.62 1.42 25.12
N ASN A 69 -17.13 2.42 25.86
CA ASN A 69 -17.62 2.81 27.16
C ASN A 69 -18.79 3.80 26.99
N ASP A 70 -20.01 3.36 27.31
CA ASP A 70 -21.24 4.15 27.32
C ASP A 70 -21.53 4.77 28.70
N ASP A 71 -22.11 5.98 28.69
CA ASP A 71 -22.74 6.58 29.87
C ASP A 71 -24.25 6.28 29.93
N ASP A 72 -24.97 6.90 30.87
CA ASP A 72 -26.40 6.65 31.09
C ASP A 72 -27.31 7.02 29.88
N GLY A 73 -26.78 7.69 28.85
CA GLY A 73 -27.53 8.10 27.66
C GLY A 73 -27.22 7.33 26.39
N TRP A 74 -26.31 6.36 26.42
CA TRP A 74 -26.05 5.44 25.32
C TRP A 74 -26.33 4.00 25.75
N GLU A 75 -26.82 3.16 24.86
CA GLU A 75 -27.01 1.73 25.12
C GLU A 75 -26.61 0.87 23.91
N LEU A 76 -25.96 -0.26 24.19
CA LEU A 76 -25.77 -1.31 23.17
C LEU A 76 -27.12 -2.00 22.91
N THR A 77 -27.56 -2.00 21.66
CA THR A 77 -28.87 -2.51 21.25
C THR A 77 -28.78 -3.50 20.11
N SER A 78 -29.84 -4.31 19.95
CA SER A 78 -30.04 -5.20 18.79
C SER A 78 -31.31 -4.85 18.01
N ASP A 79 -31.89 -3.67 18.26
CA ASP A 79 -33.16 -3.25 17.65
C ASP A 79 -32.98 -2.79 16.20
N SER A 80 -31.83 -2.18 15.88
CA SER A 80 -31.38 -1.78 14.55
C SER A 80 -29.85 -1.82 14.51
N TYR A 81 -29.26 -2.31 13.42
CA TYR A 81 -27.82 -2.47 13.26
C TYR A 81 -27.47 -2.59 11.77
N ASN A 82 -26.25 -2.25 11.39
CA ASN A 82 -25.71 -2.45 10.06
C ASN A 82 -24.98 -3.81 9.96
N SER A 83 -24.23 -4.20 10.99
CA SER A 83 -23.53 -5.48 11.07
C SER A 83 -23.57 -6.07 12.50
N GLU A 84 -23.33 -7.37 12.74
CA GLU A 84 -24.28 -8.44 12.39
C GLU A 84 -25.57 -8.44 13.26
N ILE A 85 -25.51 -7.97 14.50
CA ILE A 85 -26.58 -8.02 15.51
C ILE A 85 -26.60 -6.83 16.49
N HIS A 86 -25.51 -6.07 16.67
CA HIS A 86 -25.44 -4.98 17.65
C HIS A 86 -25.14 -3.63 17.00
N SER A 87 -25.59 -2.56 17.64
CA SER A 87 -25.13 -1.18 17.40
C SER A 87 -25.28 -0.37 18.69
N TYR A 88 -24.74 0.84 18.73
CA TYR A 88 -25.00 1.76 19.84
C TYR A 88 -26.14 2.72 19.52
N LEU A 89 -27.08 2.85 20.46
CA LEU A 89 -28.21 3.77 20.39
C LEU A 89 -28.11 4.83 21.48
N SER A 90 -28.19 6.09 21.10
CA SER A 90 -28.63 7.16 21.99
C SER A 90 -30.10 7.45 21.73
N PRO A 91 -31.03 7.11 22.64
CA PRO A 91 -32.46 7.27 22.42
C PRO A 91 -32.86 8.74 22.51
N ASN A 92 -33.76 9.21 21.64
CA ASN A 92 -34.37 10.55 21.74
C ASN A 92 -35.68 10.45 22.53
N ASP A 93 -35.57 10.41 23.86
CA ASP A 93 -36.72 10.41 24.76
C ASP A 93 -36.43 11.10 26.10
N SER A 94 -37.43 11.11 26.99
CA SER A 94 -37.34 11.79 28.30
C SER A 94 -36.18 11.35 29.22
N THR A 95 -35.49 10.24 28.91
CA THR A 95 -34.32 9.77 29.66
C THR A 95 -33.05 10.53 29.28
N THR A 96 -32.99 11.11 28.09
CA THR A 96 -31.80 11.76 27.51
C THR A 96 -32.00 13.26 27.24
N PHE A 97 -33.18 13.82 27.53
CA PHE A 97 -33.44 15.25 27.38
C PHE A 97 -32.62 16.13 28.33
N ASN A 98 -32.34 17.35 27.87
CA ASN A 98 -31.67 18.43 28.59
C ASN A 98 -30.28 18.02 29.11
N SER A 99 -29.52 17.28 28.31
CA SER A 99 -28.17 16.85 28.65
C SER A 99 -27.34 16.47 27.42
N ASN A 100 -26.06 16.19 27.66
CA ASN A 100 -25.12 15.64 26.69
C ASN A 100 -24.70 14.25 27.14
N TRP A 101 -24.65 13.31 26.20
CA TRP A 101 -24.35 11.91 26.48
C TRP A 101 -23.23 11.43 25.60
N ASN A 102 -22.33 10.62 26.16
CA ASN A 102 -21.07 10.25 25.54
C ASN A 102 -20.90 8.73 25.39
N LEU A 103 -20.37 8.34 24.24
CA LEU A 103 -19.89 6.99 23.95
C LEU A 103 -18.41 7.09 23.57
N ILE A 104 -17.53 6.45 24.34
CA ILE A 104 -16.07 6.67 24.26
C ILE A 104 -15.34 5.35 24.02
N SER A 105 -14.43 5.33 23.03
CA SER A 105 -13.58 4.17 22.75
C SER A 105 -12.66 3.80 23.91
N ASP A 106 -12.07 2.61 23.88
CA ASP A 106 -10.82 2.37 24.62
C ASP A 106 -9.65 3.12 23.94
N PRO A 107 -8.51 3.34 24.63
CA PRO A 107 -7.34 3.98 24.02
C PRO A 107 -6.84 3.25 22.76
N VAL A 108 -6.68 4.00 21.67
CA VAL A 108 -6.22 3.50 20.37
C VAL A 108 -4.82 4.05 20.06
N SER A 109 -3.87 3.19 19.74
CA SER A 109 -2.53 3.61 19.29
C SER A 109 -2.49 3.71 17.76
N LEU A 110 -2.54 4.93 17.22
CA LEU A 110 -2.50 5.15 15.78
C LEU A 110 -1.10 4.88 15.21
N PRO A 111 -0.97 4.21 14.06
CA PRO A 111 0.32 3.96 13.42
C PRO A 111 0.92 5.26 12.85
N LEU A 112 2.22 5.24 12.56
CA LEU A 112 2.86 6.28 11.74
C LEU A 112 2.40 6.13 10.28
N LEU A 113 2.38 7.24 9.54
CA LEU A 113 2.10 7.26 8.11
C LEU A 113 3.39 7.34 7.29
N GLY A 114 3.38 6.69 6.13
CA GLY A 114 4.38 6.82 5.08
C GLY A 114 4.26 8.15 4.32
N GLU A 115 5.23 8.42 3.43
CA GLU A 115 5.26 9.67 2.66
C GLU A 115 4.08 9.74 1.67
N GLY A 116 3.20 10.73 1.84
CA GLY A 116 2.03 10.94 0.99
C GLY A 116 0.78 10.13 1.36
N GLU A 117 0.84 9.28 2.40
CA GLU A 117 -0.35 8.60 2.93
C GLU A 117 -1.26 9.58 3.69
N VAL A 118 -2.57 9.34 3.65
CA VAL A 118 -3.58 10.09 4.42
C VAL A 118 -4.35 9.11 5.29
N MET A 119 -4.54 9.42 6.57
CA MET A 119 -5.36 8.65 7.50
C MET A 119 -6.74 9.30 7.63
N GLN A 120 -7.79 8.50 7.48
CA GLN A 120 -9.19 8.95 7.51
C GLN A 120 -10.05 8.00 8.34
N PHE A 121 -11.30 8.41 8.58
CA PHE A 121 -12.29 7.56 9.23
C PHE A 121 -13.65 7.62 8.51
N ASP A 122 -14.43 6.56 8.67
CA ASP A 122 -15.84 6.49 8.28
C ASP A 122 -16.61 5.61 9.28
N PHE A 123 -17.94 5.68 9.25
CA PHE A 123 -18.81 4.87 10.09
C PHE A 123 -20.20 4.76 9.49
N TRP A 124 -21.05 3.89 10.02
CA TRP A 124 -22.45 3.80 9.61
C TRP A 124 -23.36 4.49 10.62
N VAL A 125 -24.34 5.22 10.10
CA VAL A 125 -25.32 5.96 10.91
C VAL A 125 -26.74 5.71 10.41
N ASN A 126 -27.66 5.61 11.35
CA ASN A 126 -29.10 5.64 11.12
C ASN A 126 -29.73 6.40 12.26
N GLY A 127 -30.65 7.31 11.99
CA GLY A 127 -31.32 7.99 13.08
C GLY A 127 -32.57 8.74 12.70
N ASP A 128 -33.32 9.09 13.73
CA ASP A 128 -34.61 9.77 13.69
C ASP A 128 -34.66 10.74 14.86
N THR A 129 -34.32 12.00 14.61
CA THR A 129 -34.39 13.11 15.58
C THR A 129 -35.27 14.24 15.01
N PRO A 130 -36.61 14.09 15.04
CA PRO A 130 -37.54 15.07 14.46
C PRO A 130 -37.47 16.46 15.08
N ASP A 131 -36.93 16.57 16.30
CA ASP A 131 -36.73 17.81 17.05
C ASP A 131 -35.38 18.45 16.76
N THR A 132 -34.97 18.42 15.49
CA THR A 132 -33.69 19.02 15.10
C THR A 132 -33.76 20.55 15.12
N ASP A 133 -34.89 21.14 14.69
CA ASP A 133 -35.20 22.58 14.67
C ASP A 133 -36.72 22.70 14.81
N GLY A 134 -37.24 22.23 15.94
CA GLY A 134 -38.65 22.04 16.26
C GLY A 134 -39.43 23.34 16.36
N ASP A 135 -38.78 24.42 16.81
CA ASP A 135 -39.39 25.75 16.86
C ASP A 135 -39.19 26.60 15.58
N ASP A 136 -38.42 26.07 14.61
CA ASP A 136 -38.17 26.61 13.26
C ASP A 136 -37.50 28.01 13.33
N ASP A 137 -36.67 28.25 14.36
CA ASP A 137 -35.90 29.47 14.55
C ASP A 137 -34.51 29.43 13.91
N GLY A 138 -34.13 28.28 13.33
CA GLY A 138 -33.01 28.11 12.40
C GLY A 138 -31.76 27.53 13.03
N PHE A 139 -31.91 26.76 14.12
CA PHE A 139 -30.92 26.61 15.17
C PHE A 139 -31.06 25.17 15.73
N LEU A 140 -29.99 24.34 15.72
CA LEU A 140 -30.15 22.93 16.08
C LEU A 140 -30.41 22.74 17.58
N GLU A 141 -31.49 22.04 17.90
CA GLU A 141 -31.89 21.60 19.24
C GLU A 141 -31.31 20.20 19.51
N ASP A 142 -31.62 19.24 18.61
CA ASP A 142 -31.09 17.88 18.63
C ASP A 142 -29.98 17.66 17.60
N TYR A 143 -28.80 17.25 18.06
CA TYR A 143 -27.65 16.97 17.20
C TYR A 143 -26.66 15.99 17.83
N TYR A 144 -25.70 15.53 17.03
CA TYR A 144 -24.60 14.67 17.47
C TYR A 144 -23.25 15.19 16.99
N GLN A 145 -22.17 14.73 17.61
CA GLN A 145 -20.80 15.13 17.26
C GLN A 145 -19.83 13.97 17.41
N LEU A 146 -18.70 14.07 16.70
CA LEU A 146 -17.55 13.20 16.86
C LEU A 146 -16.33 14.04 17.26
N SER A 147 -15.63 13.62 18.30
CA SER A 147 -14.40 14.25 18.77
C SER A 147 -13.31 13.21 19.01
N ILE A 148 -12.03 13.59 18.82
CA ILE A 148 -10.86 12.74 19.08
C ILE A 148 -9.92 13.47 20.04
N MET A 149 -9.42 12.76 21.05
CA MET A 149 -8.47 13.30 22.03
C MET A 149 -7.13 12.60 21.93
N ASP A 150 -6.04 13.36 21.77
CA ASP A 150 -4.67 12.87 21.99
C ASP A 150 -4.37 12.81 23.49
N LEU A 151 -4.14 11.59 24.00
CA LEU A 151 -3.88 11.33 25.42
C LEU A 151 -2.59 11.98 25.95
N ASN A 152 -1.71 12.46 25.06
CA ASN A 152 -0.49 13.17 25.43
C ASN A 152 -0.52 14.67 25.08
N ALA A 153 -1.57 15.17 24.43
CA ALA A 153 -1.73 16.59 24.14
C ALA A 153 -2.25 17.31 25.39
N LEU A 154 -1.35 17.57 26.34
CA LEU A 154 -1.63 18.45 27.46
C LEU A 154 -1.38 19.89 27.03
N ALA A 155 -2.38 20.76 27.18
CA ALA A 155 -2.29 22.15 26.75
C ALA A 155 -1.34 22.98 27.64
N TRP A 156 -1.09 22.52 28.86
CA TRP A 156 -0.14 23.17 29.77
C TRP A 156 1.30 22.84 29.41
N HIS A 157 2.07 23.88 29.08
CA HIS A 157 3.49 23.78 28.79
C HIS A 157 4.24 25.04 29.24
N ALA A 158 5.54 24.89 29.51
CA ALA A 158 6.44 26.02 29.69
C ALA A 158 6.75 26.63 28.32
N SER A 159 6.49 27.92 28.13
CA SER A 159 6.66 28.59 26.84
C SER A 159 7.37 29.92 26.95
N SER A 160 8.36 30.11 26.06
CA SER A 160 9.01 31.41 25.80
C SER A 160 8.18 32.33 24.90
N ASN A 161 7.14 31.79 24.25
CA ASN A 161 6.23 32.53 23.37
C ASN A 161 5.00 33.05 24.12
N ALA A 162 4.74 32.53 25.33
CA ALA A 162 3.70 33.04 26.21
C ALA A 162 3.88 34.55 26.45
N PRO A 163 2.79 35.34 26.58
CA PRO A 163 2.88 36.78 26.81
C PRO A 163 3.72 37.17 28.05
N GLU A 164 4.96 37.63 27.83
CA GLU A 164 6.03 37.78 28.84
C GLU A 164 5.60 38.46 30.18
N TYR A 165 5.93 37.83 31.32
CA TYR A 165 6.05 38.46 32.65
C TYR A 165 7.52 38.81 32.97
N GLU A 166 8.36 37.80 33.26
CA GLU A 166 9.83 37.90 33.46
C GLU A 166 10.62 36.68 32.93
N GLY A 167 10.36 36.18 31.73
CA GLY A 167 11.01 34.97 31.21
C GLY A 167 9.99 34.05 30.56
N ASP A 168 10.18 32.74 30.66
CA ASP A 168 9.20 31.75 30.24
C ASP A 168 8.06 31.69 31.28
N SER A 169 6.87 31.25 30.89
CA SER A 169 5.76 31.02 31.84
C SER A 169 4.99 29.77 31.49
N TYR A 170 4.26 29.20 32.47
CA TYR A 170 3.35 28.11 32.18
C TYR A 170 2.12 28.66 31.48
N TRP A 171 1.78 28.05 30.35
CA TRP A 171 0.71 28.50 29.49
C TRP A 171 -0.18 27.32 29.13
N CYS A 172 -1.48 27.47 29.41
CA CYS A 172 -2.53 26.57 28.96
C CYS A 172 -3.04 27.02 27.60
N ALA A 173 -2.40 26.55 26.54
CA ALA A 173 -2.74 26.86 25.15
C ALA A 173 -2.10 25.86 24.20
N ASP A 174 -2.57 25.88 22.96
CA ASP A 174 -1.93 25.33 21.79
C ASP A 174 -1.40 26.51 20.96
N GLU A 175 -0.08 26.58 20.80
CA GLU A 175 0.58 27.66 20.05
C GLU A 175 0.21 27.68 18.56
N SER A 176 -0.38 26.60 18.04
CA SER A 176 -0.86 26.50 16.66
C SER A 176 -2.28 27.04 16.45
N VAL A 177 -3.03 27.28 17.53
CA VAL A 177 -4.41 27.78 17.50
C VAL A 177 -4.42 29.31 17.58
N GLY A 178 -4.92 29.99 16.54
CA GLY A 178 -4.92 31.45 16.46
C GLY A 178 -3.56 32.04 16.07
N SER A 179 -3.51 33.36 15.84
CA SER A 179 -2.31 34.05 15.35
C SER A 179 -1.21 34.22 16.41
N SER A 180 -1.57 34.08 17.68
CA SER A 180 -0.70 34.29 18.84
C SER A 180 -0.72 33.10 19.81
N GLY A 181 -1.23 31.94 19.39
CA GLY A 181 -1.55 30.79 20.23
C GLY A 181 -2.80 31.00 21.09
N GLY A 182 -3.47 29.93 21.47
CA GLY A 182 -4.75 30.00 22.18
C GLY A 182 -5.34 28.64 22.51
N TYR A 183 -6.66 28.55 22.62
CA TYR A 183 -7.35 27.34 23.03
C TYR A 183 -8.56 27.03 22.16
N LEU A 184 -9.01 25.77 22.23
CA LEU A 184 -10.22 25.30 21.55
C LEU A 184 -11.36 25.17 22.56
N ASP A 185 -12.56 24.93 22.04
CA ASP A 185 -13.74 24.60 22.82
C ASP A 185 -13.57 23.26 23.57
N GLU A 186 -14.40 23.02 24.57
CA GLU A 186 -14.43 21.75 25.35
C GLU A 186 -13.10 21.36 26.03
N TRP A 187 -12.30 22.34 26.47
CA TRP A 187 -11.08 22.07 27.22
C TRP A 187 -11.36 21.87 28.70
N MET A 188 -10.67 20.89 29.29
CA MET A 188 -10.59 20.74 30.74
C MET A 188 -9.15 20.46 31.13
N GLN A 189 -8.43 21.47 31.61
CA GLN A 189 -6.99 21.43 31.80
C GLN A 189 -6.60 21.82 33.24
N TYR A 190 -5.60 21.14 33.77
CA TYR A 190 -5.09 21.32 35.12
C TYR A 190 -3.57 21.36 35.15
N LEU A 191 -3.02 22.26 35.95
CA LEU A 191 -1.59 22.33 36.27
C LEU A 191 -1.41 22.22 37.78
N ASP A 192 -0.84 21.10 38.22
CA ASP A 192 -0.69 20.77 39.62
C ASP A 192 0.75 20.98 40.10
N THR A 193 0.93 21.55 41.29
CA THR A 193 2.24 21.53 41.94
C THR A 193 2.61 20.10 42.33
N PRO A 194 3.90 19.78 42.52
CA PRO A 194 4.25 18.64 43.37
C PRO A 194 3.67 18.82 44.78
N SER A 195 3.73 17.77 45.61
CA SER A 195 3.29 17.85 47.00
C SER A 195 4.17 18.83 47.80
N ILE A 196 3.60 19.89 48.35
CA ILE A 196 4.29 20.96 49.11
C ILE A 196 3.87 20.92 50.58
N SER A 197 4.84 21.00 51.51
CA SER A 197 4.56 21.11 52.95
C SER A 197 4.25 22.56 53.36
N VAL A 198 3.11 22.79 54.00
CA VAL A 198 2.69 24.13 54.47
C VAL A 198 3.17 24.39 55.90
N ASN A 199 3.92 25.47 56.12
CA ASN A 199 4.41 25.91 57.43
C ASN A 199 3.62 27.10 57.99
N GLU A 200 3.82 27.39 59.29
CA GLU A 200 3.18 28.53 59.94
C GLU A 200 3.60 29.85 59.28
N GLY A 201 2.64 30.54 58.67
CA GLY A 201 2.84 31.82 57.99
C GLY A 201 3.11 31.71 56.49
N ASP A 202 3.10 30.50 55.92
CA ASP A 202 3.15 30.32 54.47
C ASP A 202 1.85 30.82 53.83
N VAL A 203 1.99 31.43 52.65
CA VAL A 203 0.94 32.02 51.83
C VAL A 203 1.26 31.62 50.40
N LEU A 204 0.24 31.30 49.61
CA LEU A 204 0.42 31.12 48.17
C LEU A 204 0.54 32.48 47.50
N PHE A 205 1.53 32.63 46.63
CA PHE A 205 1.61 33.74 45.69
C PHE A 205 1.94 33.20 44.30
N SER A 206 1.25 33.71 43.27
CA SER A 206 1.57 33.47 41.86
C SER A 206 1.16 34.66 41.01
N ALA A 207 1.92 34.92 39.96
CA ALA A 207 1.47 35.81 38.88
C ALA A 207 0.58 34.98 37.95
N ILE A 208 -0.61 35.49 37.63
CA ILE A 208 -1.51 34.84 36.69
C ILE A 208 -1.99 35.84 35.64
N LYS A 209 -2.34 35.34 34.45
CA LYS A 209 -2.98 36.10 33.40
C LYS A 209 -3.99 35.20 32.71
N PHE A 210 -5.16 35.73 32.36
CA PHE A 210 -6.13 35.00 31.55
C PHE A 210 -6.76 35.95 30.53
N GLU A 211 -6.97 35.41 29.33
CA GLU A 211 -7.75 36.02 28.24
C GLU A 211 -8.66 34.92 27.70
N ILE A 212 -9.83 34.77 28.32
CA ILE A 212 -10.82 33.71 28.11
C ILE A 212 -12.23 34.31 27.94
N GLU A 213 -13.28 33.51 27.71
CA GLU A 213 -14.63 34.06 27.51
C GLU A 213 -15.17 34.76 28.77
N ASP A 214 -15.76 35.94 28.57
CA ASP A 214 -16.33 36.81 29.63
C ASP A 214 -17.67 36.25 30.11
N GLU A 215 -17.96 36.32 31.40
CA GLU A 215 -19.19 35.83 32.03
C GLU A 215 -20.49 36.53 31.55
N ALA A 216 -20.37 37.62 30.81
CA ALA A 216 -21.49 38.48 30.42
C ALA A 216 -22.62 37.72 29.70
N GLY A 217 -23.74 37.57 30.41
CA GLY A 217 -24.96 36.98 29.86
C GLY A 217 -25.07 35.47 30.04
N ALA A 218 -24.15 34.85 30.79
CA ALA A 218 -24.16 33.44 31.13
C ALA A 218 -25.44 32.99 31.85
N VAL A 219 -26.26 32.20 31.15
CA VAL A 219 -27.45 31.52 31.67
C VAL A 219 -27.73 30.30 30.81
N ILE A 220 -27.79 29.12 31.43
CA ILE A 220 -28.26 27.88 30.80
C ILE A 220 -29.50 27.38 31.56
N ALA A 221 -30.57 27.05 30.83
CA ALA A 221 -31.79 26.55 31.43
C ALA A 221 -31.52 25.24 32.20
N GLY A 222 -32.03 25.13 33.43
CA GLY A 222 -31.85 23.93 34.26
C GLY A 222 -30.52 23.83 35.00
N SER A 223 -29.53 24.68 34.68
CA SER A 223 -28.19 24.70 35.29
C SER A 223 -27.99 25.88 36.26
N CYS A 224 -26.99 25.81 37.16
CA CYS A 224 -26.53 26.96 37.94
C CYS A 224 -25.67 27.97 37.16
N THR A 225 -25.37 27.72 35.88
CA THR A 225 -24.49 28.53 35.03
C THR A 225 -24.71 30.04 35.17
N ASP A 226 -23.66 30.75 35.59
CA ASP A 226 -23.54 32.21 35.62
C ASP A 226 -22.17 32.74 35.16
N GLY A 227 -21.31 31.88 34.58
CA GLY A 227 -20.15 32.22 33.74
C GLY A 227 -19.98 31.24 32.57
N TRP A 228 -19.26 31.62 31.52
CA TRP A 228 -19.00 30.77 30.35
C TRP A 228 -17.72 29.94 30.55
N ASP A 229 -16.60 30.37 29.99
CA ASP A 229 -15.27 29.85 30.32
C ASP A 229 -14.89 30.17 31.76
N ALA A 230 -14.04 29.32 32.33
CA ALA A 230 -13.65 29.47 33.72
C ALA A 230 -12.19 29.10 33.99
N ALA A 231 -11.53 29.96 34.76
CA ALA A 231 -10.23 29.66 35.38
C ALA A 231 -10.32 29.81 36.90
N ASN A 232 -9.70 28.89 37.66
CA ASN A 232 -9.62 29.01 39.12
C ASN A 232 -8.37 28.34 39.72
N VAL A 233 -8.14 28.59 41.01
CA VAL A 233 -7.05 27.99 41.78
C VAL A 233 -7.62 27.15 42.91
N ARG A 234 -7.15 25.91 43.03
CA ARG A 234 -7.65 24.90 43.99
C ARG A 234 -6.53 24.37 44.85
N ILE A 235 -6.90 23.78 45.98
CA ILE A 235 -5.97 23.09 46.89
C ILE A 235 -6.52 21.71 47.26
N SER A 236 -5.62 20.73 47.31
CA SER A 236 -5.90 19.39 47.80
C SER A 236 -4.95 19.03 48.94
N ALA A 237 -5.48 18.44 50.02
CA ALA A 237 -4.71 17.98 51.18
C ALA A 237 -4.74 16.44 51.35
N ASP A 238 -5.30 15.72 50.38
CA ASP A 238 -5.45 14.27 50.39
C ASP A 238 -4.85 13.58 49.16
N GLY A 239 -3.91 14.25 48.49
CA GLY A 239 -3.21 13.74 47.33
C GLY A 239 -4.02 13.80 46.03
N GLY A 240 -4.90 14.81 45.89
CA GLY A 240 -5.68 15.08 44.69
C GLY A 240 -7.04 14.40 44.64
N ASN A 241 -7.49 13.75 45.72
CA ASN A 241 -8.80 13.06 45.74
C ASN A 241 -9.97 14.05 45.94
N THR A 242 -9.76 15.10 46.72
CA THR A 242 -10.72 16.19 46.91
C THR A 242 -10.05 17.55 46.76
N TRP A 243 -10.85 18.55 46.36
CA TRP A 243 -10.39 19.89 46.03
C TRP A 243 -11.25 20.96 46.72
N GLU A 244 -10.59 22.00 47.21
CA GLU A 244 -11.21 23.21 47.76
C GLU A 244 -10.73 24.44 46.98
N LEU A 245 -11.58 25.46 46.79
CA LEU A 245 -11.17 26.71 46.15
C LEU A 245 -10.24 27.51 47.05
N LEU A 246 -9.17 28.04 46.45
CA LEU A 246 -8.37 29.11 47.05
C LEU A 246 -8.91 30.46 46.56
N GLU A 247 -9.10 31.38 47.49
CA GLU A 247 -9.64 32.72 47.20
C GLU A 247 -8.61 33.80 47.54
N ASP A 248 -8.51 34.80 46.67
CA ASP A 248 -7.82 36.06 46.94
C ASP A 248 -8.85 37.16 47.21
N PRO A 249 -8.92 37.73 48.42
CA PRO A 249 -9.86 38.81 48.74
C PRO A 249 -9.71 40.08 47.87
N ASN A 250 -8.57 40.26 47.19
CA ASN A 250 -8.34 41.38 46.28
C ASN A 250 -8.73 41.07 44.84
N ASN A 251 -8.78 39.78 44.47
CA ASN A 251 -9.11 39.28 43.15
C ASN A 251 -10.17 38.15 43.29
N PRO A 252 -11.40 38.47 43.74
CA PRO A 252 -12.45 37.47 43.88
C PRO A 252 -12.81 36.86 42.52
N TYR A 253 -13.36 35.66 42.52
CA TYR A 253 -13.98 35.05 41.33
C TYR A 253 -15.17 35.88 40.86
N ASP A 254 -15.41 35.88 39.55
CA ASP A 254 -16.41 36.73 38.90
C ASP A 254 -17.82 36.12 38.99
N PHE A 255 -17.90 34.78 39.02
CA PHE A 255 -19.15 34.01 39.03
C PHE A 255 -19.06 32.73 39.91
N GLU A 256 -20.20 32.12 40.22
CA GLU A 256 -20.29 30.97 41.14
C GLU A 256 -20.26 29.60 40.41
N CYS A 257 -20.73 29.54 39.16
CA CYS A 257 -20.84 28.34 38.33
C CYS A 257 -20.45 28.63 36.85
N GLY A 258 -19.24 28.21 36.45
CA GLY A 258 -18.79 28.28 35.06
C GLY A 258 -19.32 27.15 34.18
N TYR A 259 -19.80 27.46 32.98
CA TYR A 259 -20.31 26.49 32.02
C TYR A 259 -19.22 25.60 31.43
N GLY A 260 -18.01 26.13 31.23
CA GLY A 260 -16.85 25.33 30.81
C GLY A 260 -16.53 24.19 31.77
N TRP A 261 -16.88 24.29 33.06
CA TRP A 261 -16.79 23.13 33.95
C TRP A 261 -17.91 22.13 33.74
N ILE A 262 -19.14 22.64 33.75
CA ILE A 262 -20.38 21.84 33.74
C ILE A 262 -20.54 21.06 32.45
N TYR A 263 -20.16 21.67 31.34
CA TYR A 263 -20.22 21.04 30.02
C TYR A 263 -19.31 19.81 29.93
N ASN A 264 -18.10 19.93 30.47
CA ASN A 264 -17.11 18.86 30.45
C ASN A 264 -17.32 17.81 31.56
N ASP A 265 -17.96 18.18 32.67
CA ASP A 265 -18.35 17.25 33.74
C ASP A 265 -19.60 17.77 34.49
N ALA A 266 -20.70 17.03 34.38
CA ALA A 266 -21.98 17.40 35.00
C ALA A 266 -21.93 17.48 36.54
N GLU A 267 -20.92 16.89 37.19
CA GLU A 267 -20.73 16.98 38.64
C GLU A 267 -20.42 18.40 39.15
N TYR A 268 -20.10 19.34 38.26
CA TYR A 268 -19.94 20.76 38.60
C TYR A 268 -21.28 21.51 38.72
N ASP A 269 -22.39 20.96 38.24
CA ASP A 269 -23.71 21.59 38.35
C ASP A 269 -24.37 21.34 39.72
N THR A 270 -25.54 21.95 39.94
CA THR A 270 -26.30 21.95 41.18
C THR A 270 -26.50 20.55 41.74
N GLY A 271 -25.84 20.27 42.86
CA GLY A 271 -25.99 19.02 43.60
C GLY A 271 -24.99 17.93 43.21
N GLY A 272 -24.15 18.18 42.21
CA GLY A 272 -22.98 17.37 41.90
C GLY A 272 -21.87 17.53 42.95
N SER A 273 -20.92 16.59 42.93
CA SER A 273 -19.82 16.48 43.90
C SER A 273 -18.64 17.42 43.65
N LEU A 274 -18.63 18.13 42.52
CA LEU A 274 -17.62 19.12 42.14
C LEU A 274 -18.17 20.55 42.14
N ASN A 275 -19.46 20.75 42.37
CA ASN A 275 -20.10 22.07 42.39
C ASN A 275 -19.41 23.08 43.34
N GLN A 276 -18.80 22.63 44.43
CA GLN A 276 -18.06 23.50 45.35
C GLN A 276 -16.77 24.12 44.76
N VAL A 277 -16.31 23.66 43.59
CA VAL A 277 -15.14 24.21 42.87
C VAL A 277 -15.52 24.75 41.48
N ALA A 278 -16.81 25.04 41.26
CA ALA A 278 -17.33 25.55 39.98
C ALA A 278 -17.17 27.07 39.78
N SER A 279 -16.81 27.83 40.82
CA SER A 279 -16.60 29.28 40.73
C SER A 279 -15.31 29.60 39.99
N GLY A 280 -15.26 30.71 39.25
CA GLY A 280 -14.11 31.05 38.42
C GLY A 280 -14.03 32.50 38.01
N TRP A 281 -12.91 32.85 37.39
CA TRP A 281 -12.75 34.08 36.61
C TRP A 281 -13.16 33.84 35.16
N GLY A 282 -13.64 34.89 34.50
CA GLY A 282 -13.92 34.94 33.08
C GLY A 282 -13.32 36.20 32.45
N GLY A 283 -13.29 36.26 31.12
CA GLY A 283 -12.89 37.45 30.38
C GLY A 283 -11.38 37.72 30.44
N SER A 284 -11.01 38.98 30.71
CA SER A 284 -9.62 39.44 30.67
C SER A 284 -9.13 39.92 32.02
N SER A 285 -7.98 39.40 32.46
CA SER A 285 -7.27 39.92 33.63
C SER A 285 -6.66 41.31 33.42
N ASN A 286 -6.72 41.85 32.19
CA ASN A 286 -6.09 43.11 31.77
C ASN A 286 -4.56 43.11 31.97
N GLY A 287 -3.92 41.99 31.64
CA GLY A 287 -2.49 41.72 31.85
C GLY A 287 -2.23 40.87 33.10
N TRP A 288 -0.95 40.76 33.49
CA TRP A 288 -0.55 39.97 34.64
C TRP A 288 -1.08 40.56 35.96
N LEU A 289 -1.69 39.70 36.76
CA LEU A 289 -2.25 40.00 38.08
C LEU A 289 -1.55 39.14 39.14
N ASP A 290 -1.38 39.70 40.34
CA ASP A 290 -0.82 38.97 41.48
C ASP A 290 -1.95 38.27 42.24
N PHE A 291 -1.96 36.94 42.25
CA PHE A 291 -2.89 36.13 43.03
C PHE A 291 -2.25 35.73 44.37
N SER A 292 -2.95 35.92 45.48
CA SER A 292 -2.48 35.49 46.80
C SER A 292 -3.56 34.89 47.70
N ALA A 293 -3.29 33.71 48.25
CA ALA A 293 -4.23 32.98 49.11
C ALA A 293 -3.61 32.56 50.45
N ASP A 294 -4.38 32.72 51.54
CA ASP A 294 -3.97 32.32 52.89
C ASP A 294 -4.00 30.79 53.06
N LEU A 295 -2.86 30.19 53.39
CA LEU A 295 -2.74 28.74 53.61
C LEU A 295 -2.81 28.34 55.08
N SER A 296 -3.17 29.25 55.99
CA SER A 296 -3.16 29.01 57.44
C SER A 296 -3.99 27.80 57.89
N GLN A 297 -5.00 27.38 57.12
CA GLN A 297 -5.85 26.22 57.41
C GLN A 297 -5.12 24.88 57.23
N TRP A 298 -4.10 24.84 56.36
CA TRP A 298 -3.37 23.62 55.99
C TRP A 298 -2.00 23.50 56.66
N VAL A 299 -1.68 24.36 57.64
CA VAL A 299 -0.40 24.31 58.37
C VAL A 299 -0.12 22.91 58.93
N GLY A 300 1.05 22.37 58.58
CA GLY A 300 1.52 21.04 58.96
C GLY A 300 1.01 19.90 58.09
N GLN A 301 0.31 20.20 56.99
CA GLN A 301 -0.11 19.24 55.97
C GLN A 301 0.73 19.38 54.71
N ASP A 302 0.77 18.32 53.91
CA ASP A 302 1.30 18.34 52.56
C ASP A 302 0.12 18.56 51.60
N VAL A 303 0.23 19.53 50.69
CA VAL A 303 -0.84 19.97 49.80
C VAL A 303 -0.39 20.00 48.35
N ILE A 304 -1.36 19.94 47.44
CA ILE A 304 -1.20 20.18 46.00
C ILE A 304 -2.00 21.43 45.67
N ILE A 305 -1.39 22.38 44.95
CA ILE A 305 -2.08 23.55 44.40
C ILE A 305 -2.34 23.27 42.92
N ARG A 306 -3.56 23.53 42.46
CA ARG A 306 -4.00 23.32 41.08
C ARG A 306 -4.42 24.64 40.45
N TYR A 307 -3.92 24.91 39.26
CA TYR A 307 -4.45 25.92 38.36
C TYR A 307 -5.34 25.20 37.35
N ALA A 308 -6.63 25.48 37.36
CA ALA A 308 -7.59 24.83 36.48
C ALA A 308 -8.09 25.83 35.44
N PHE A 309 -8.25 25.35 34.21
CA PHE A 309 -8.90 26.05 33.11
C PHE A 309 -9.91 25.13 32.43
N GLY A 310 -11.12 25.63 32.18
CA GLY A 310 -12.18 24.93 31.48
C GLY A 310 -12.84 25.85 30.45
N SER A 311 -12.89 25.44 29.19
CA SER A 311 -13.63 26.15 28.16
C SER A 311 -14.99 25.50 27.89
N ASP A 312 -15.94 26.35 27.54
CA ASP A 312 -17.27 25.98 27.11
C ASP A 312 -17.24 25.43 25.65
N PRO A 313 -18.36 24.93 25.12
CA PRO A 313 -18.38 24.36 23.77
C PRO A 313 -18.45 25.40 22.65
N ALA A 314 -18.43 26.71 22.94
CA ALA A 314 -19.00 27.70 22.04
C ALA A 314 -18.12 28.84 21.57
N TYR A 315 -17.25 29.37 22.42
CA TYR A 315 -16.53 30.57 22.08
C TYR A 315 -15.07 30.49 22.55
N SER A 316 -14.17 30.34 21.59
CA SER A 316 -12.74 30.18 21.86
C SER A 316 -11.88 31.08 20.98
N THR A 317 -10.58 30.80 20.92
CA THR A 317 -9.61 31.55 20.11
C THR A 317 -9.99 31.55 18.62
N ILE A 318 -10.69 30.51 18.14
CA ILE A 318 -11.16 30.43 16.77
C ILE A 318 -12.15 31.57 16.45
N ASP A 319 -13.00 31.94 17.41
CA ASP A 319 -13.99 33.00 17.26
C ASP A 319 -13.42 34.38 17.58
N GLN A 320 -12.48 34.45 18.53
CA GLN A 320 -11.82 35.69 18.94
C GLN A 320 -10.32 35.47 19.16
N ASP A 321 -9.54 35.83 18.14
CA ASP A 321 -8.10 35.58 18.03
C ASP A 321 -7.21 36.19 19.14
N ASP A 322 -7.74 37.09 20.00
CA ASP A 322 -7.01 37.65 21.14
C ASP A 322 -7.27 36.92 22.48
N MET A 323 -8.12 35.89 22.47
CA MET A 323 -8.27 34.94 23.58
C MET A 323 -7.09 33.97 23.55
N THR A 324 -6.31 33.95 24.62
CA THR A 324 -5.03 33.21 24.67
C THR A 324 -4.99 32.18 25.78
N GLY A 325 -6.11 31.93 26.47
CA GLY A 325 -6.17 30.93 27.53
C GLY A 325 -5.64 31.44 28.87
N PHE A 326 -5.02 30.55 29.65
CA PHE A 326 -4.61 30.81 31.03
C PHE A 326 -3.09 30.68 31.21
N GLN A 327 -2.44 31.67 31.83
CA GLN A 327 -1.01 31.69 32.12
C GLN A 327 -0.72 31.83 33.61
N VAL A 328 0.34 31.18 34.06
CA VAL A 328 0.80 31.15 35.45
C VAL A 328 2.32 31.24 35.51
N ASP A 329 2.82 32.07 36.42
CA ASP A 329 4.24 32.25 36.67
C ASP A 329 4.51 32.58 38.15
N ASN A 330 5.76 32.46 38.59
CA ASN A 330 6.28 32.85 39.90
C ASN A 330 5.47 32.26 41.08
N ILE A 331 5.23 30.95 41.02
CA ILE A 331 4.46 30.20 42.01
C ILE A 331 5.32 30.00 43.26
N THR A 332 4.87 30.51 44.39
CA THR A 332 5.60 30.43 45.66
C THR A 332 4.74 30.00 46.83
N VAL A 333 5.28 29.08 47.62
CA VAL A 333 4.72 28.63 48.90
C VAL A 333 5.87 28.39 49.87
N GLY A 334 6.10 29.31 50.80
CA GLY A 334 7.18 29.17 51.79
C GLY A 334 8.57 29.12 51.16
N SER A 335 9.17 27.92 51.08
CA SER A 335 10.46 27.70 50.39
C SER A 335 10.34 27.16 48.97
N PHE A 336 9.15 26.74 48.54
CA PHE A 336 8.88 26.33 47.17
C PHE A 336 8.81 27.56 46.28
N LEU A 337 9.52 27.53 45.15
CA LEU A 337 9.54 28.57 44.12
C LEU A 337 9.69 27.91 42.75
N ASP A 338 8.65 27.99 41.94
CA ASP A 338 8.63 27.60 40.53
C ASP A 338 8.25 28.82 39.68
N ASP A 339 9.24 29.34 38.97
CA ASP A 339 9.14 30.48 38.06
C ASP A 339 9.31 30.06 36.59
N CYS A 340 9.14 28.78 36.27
CA CYS A 340 9.33 28.23 34.91
C CYS A 340 10.78 28.34 34.36
N ASP A 341 11.64 29.12 34.98
CA ASP A 341 12.97 29.52 34.49
C ASP A 341 14.12 28.84 35.28
N ASP A 342 14.86 29.63 36.07
CA ASP A 342 16.13 29.28 36.72
C ASP A 342 15.97 29.09 38.25
N SER A 343 14.74 29.08 38.78
CA SER A 343 14.49 28.83 40.20
C SER A 343 14.84 27.41 40.66
N SER A 344 14.76 27.17 41.97
CA SER A 344 15.12 25.88 42.56
C SER A 344 14.18 24.75 42.17
N ASP A 345 12.92 25.08 41.91
CA ASP A 345 11.86 24.14 41.59
C ASP A 345 11.28 24.43 40.19
N SER A 346 12.01 25.12 39.31
CA SER A 346 11.51 25.43 37.96
C SER A 346 11.14 24.17 37.17
N ASN A 347 10.10 24.28 36.34
CA ASN A 347 9.59 23.17 35.51
C ASN A 347 9.15 21.94 36.33
N SER A 348 8.68 22.15 37.57
CA SER A 348 8.25 21.07 38.47
C SER A 348 6.75 20.80 38.44
N MET A 349 5.96 21.70 37.84
CA MET A 349 4.52 21.55 37.72
C MET A 349 4.14 20.35 36.84
N ILE A 350 3.01 19.73 37.17
CA ILE A 350 2.52 18.49 36.55
C ILE A 350 1.22 18.81 35.81
N PRO A 351 1.23 18.86 34.46
CA PRO A 351 0.03 19.07 33.69
C PRO A 351 -0.84 17.80 33.65
N SER A 352 -2.16 17.97 33.57
CA SER A 352 -3.15 16.92 33.34
C SER A 352 -4.42 17.53 32.76
N GLY A 353 -5.31 16.71 32.18
CA GLY A 353 -6.56 17.20 31.61
C GLY A 353 -6.98 16.42 30.38
N GLU A 354 -8.05 16.88 29.74
CA GLU A 354 -8.62 16.36 28.51
C GLU A 354 -8.68 17.48 27.46
N VAL A 355 -8.27 17.16 26.23
CA VAL A 355 -8.37 18.05 25.06
C VAL A 355 -9.08 17.27 23.96
N TRP A 356 -10.37 17.54 23.79
CA TRP A 356 -11.16 16.95 22.72
C TRP A 356 -11.07 17.84 21.47
N GLU A 357 -10.54 17.29 20.37
CA GLU A 357 -10.60 17.93 19.06
C GLU A 357 -11.91 17.54 18.39
N GLY A 358 -12.82 18.50 18.22
CA GLY A 358 -14.08 18.29 17.52
C GLY A 358 -13.85 18.04 16.03
N MET A 359 -14.14 16.83 15.54
CA MET A 359 -14.03 16.50 14.13
C MET A 359 -15.18 17.14 13.35
N PHE A 360 -16.40 16.96 13.80
CA PHE A 360 -17.59 17.62 13.26
C PHE A 360 -18.75 17.49 14.24
N TYR A 361 -19.78 18.31 14.03
CA TYR A 361 -21.12 18.04 14.54
C TYR A 361 -22.14 17.99 13.39
N ASP A 362 -23.25 17.29 13.59
CA ASP A 362 -24.25 17.03 12.57
C ASP A 362 -25.62 16.70 13.16
N TYR A 363 -26.65 16.72 12.31
CA TYR A 363 -28.05 16.45 12.66
C TYR A 363 -28.73 15.54 11.64
N LEU A 364 -29.89 15.01 11.99
CA LEU A 364 -30.63 14.06 11.15
C LEU A 364 -31.86 14.73 10.54
N SER A 365 -31.67 15.30 9.34
CA SER A 365 -32.77 15.84 8.52
C SER A 365 -32.84 15.13 7.17
N CYS A 366 -33.95 14.43 6.92
CA CYS A 366 -34.22 13.83 5.63
C CYS A 366 -34.53 14.89 4.54
N GLU A 367 -35.02 16.08 4.94
CA GLU A 367 -35.25 17.18 4.00
C GLU A 367 -33.94 17.79 3.48
N ASP A 368 -32.91 17.85 4.33
CA ASP A 368 -31.56 18.33 4.00
C ASP A 368 -30.64 17.23 3.47
N GLU A 369 -31.21 16.04 3.25
CA GLU A 369 -30.52 14.85 2.74
C GLU A 369 -29.30 14.43 3.60
N ARG A 370 -29.34 14.66 4.92
CA ARG A 370 -28.26 14.29 5.86
C ARG A 370 -28.12 12.77 5.98
N PRO A 371 -26.88 12.23 6.17
CA PRO A 371 -26.66 10.79 6.20
C PRO A 371 -27.44 10.10 7.33
N GLY A 372 -28.09 8.97 7.02
CA GLY A 372 -28.82 8.16 8.00
C GLY A 372 -30.19 8.71 8.45
N ALA A 373 -30.59 9.90 7.99
CA ALA A 373 -31.80 10.59 8.47
C ALA A 373 -33.13 10.10 7.85
N CYS A 374 -33.08 9.29 6.79
CA CYS A 374 -34.26 8.89 6.02
C CYS A 374 -34.75 7.45 6.33
N GLY A 375 -34.39 6.92 7.50
CA GLY A 375 -34.87 5.61 8.00
C GLY A 375 -34.17 4.39 7.42
N GLU A 376 -32.97 4.58 6.85
CA GLU A 376 -32.09 3.51 6.37
C GLU A 376 -30.67 3.82 6.87
N TRP A 377 -29.87 2.78 7.07
CA TRP A 377 -28.45 2.93 7.38
C TRP A 377 -27.69 3.52 6.18
N GLU A 378 -26.87 4.53 6.43
CA GLU A 378 -25.99 5.13 5.44
C GLU A 378 -24.56 5.24 5.99
N GLN A 379 -23.57 5.04 5.12
CA GLN A 379 -22.17 5.21 5.45
C GLN A 379 -21.78 6.70 5.44
N TYR A 380 -21.19 7.16 6.53
CA TYR A 380 -20.70 8.50 6.77
C TYR A 380 -19.24 8.65 6.31
N ILE A 381 -19.08 8.94 5.02
CA ILE A 381 -17.77 9.03 4.33
C ILE A 381 -17.26 10.48 4.20
N PRO A 382 -15.95 10.70 3.91
CA PRO A 382 -15.40 12.02 3.67
C PRO A 382 -16.22 12.86 2.68
N GLY A 383 -16.43 14.13 3.01
CA GLY A 383 -17.21 15.09 2.25
C GLY A 383 -18.69 15.20 2.66
N LEU A 384 -19.18 14.36 3.58
CA LEU A 384 -20.56 14.40 4.07
C LEU A 384 -20.75 15.25 5.33
N SER A 385 -19.68 15.50 6.07
CA SER A 385 -19.67 16.34 7.28
C SER A 385 -20.36 17.69 7.06
N PHE A 386 -21.24 18.08 8.00
CA PHE A 386 -21.95 19.37 7.94
C PHE A 386 -20.99 20.55 8.14
N ASN A 387 -19.98 20.38 8.99
CA ASN A 387 -18.93 21.34 9.31
C ASN A 387 -17.61 20.63 9.66
N GLY A 388 -16.65 21.40 10.17
CA GLY A 388 -15.42 20.85 10.75
C GLY A 388 -14.54 20.15 9.72
N ASN A 389 -14.01 19.00 10.11
CA ASN A 389 -13.14 18.12 9.35
C ASN A 389 -13.90 17.47 8.19
N THR A 390 -14.15 18.23 7.12
CA THR A 390 -14.90 17.76 5.94
C THR A 390 -14.25 16.57 5.25
N TYR A 391 -12.93 16.45 5.33
CA TYR A 391 -12.17 15.37 4.69
C TYR A 391 -11.99 14.15 5.60
N HIS A 392 -12.48 14.20 6.84
CA HIS A 392 -12.22 13.22 7.90
C HIS A 392 -10.72 12.91 8.05
N ASP A 393 -9.85 13.87 7.70
CA ASP A 393 -8.39 13.69 7.71
C ASP A 393 -7.90 13.82 9.16
N ILE A 394 -7.29 12.75 9.66
CA ILE A 394 -6.70 12.68 11.00
C ILE A 394 -5.20 12.38 10.96
N SER A 395 -4.55 12.66 9.82
CA SER A 395 -3.14 12.34 9.59
C SER A 395 -2.20 13.03 10.58
N HIS A 396 -2.57 14.18 11.15
CA HIS A 396 -1.78 14.85 12.20
C HIS A 396 -1.77 14.09 13.52
N LEU A 397 -2.64 13.09 13.68
CA LEU A 397 -2.69 12.22 14.84
C LEU A 397 -1.86 10.92 14.67
N ALA A 398 -1.20 10.74 13.52
CA ALA A 398 -0.36 9.58 13.26
C ALA A 398 0.73 9.39 14.33
N GLY A 399 0.89 8.16 14.81
CA GLY A 399 1.84 7.79 15.86
C GLY A 399 1.41 8.12 17.29
N LYS A 400 0.21 8.68 17.49
CA LYS A 400 -0.30 9.09 18.82
C LYS A 400 -1.22 8.05 19.45
N ASN A 401 -1.43 8.17 20.76
CA ASN A 401 -2.48 7.42 21.46
C ASN A 401 -3.70 8.31 21.62
N VAL A 402 -4.86 7.86 21.13
CA VAL A 402 -6.08 8.66 21.09
C VAL A 402 -7.26 7.97 21.76
N LEU A 403 -8.25 8.76 22.16
CA LEU A 403 -9.61 8.33 22.45
C LEU A 403 -10.57 8.93 21.42
N ILE A 404 -11.61 8.20 21.05
CA ILE A 404 -12.64 8.64 20.10
C ILE A 404 -13.96 8.71 20.86
N LYS A 405 -14.73 9.77 20.64
CA LYS A 405 -15.98 10.04 21.35
C LYS A 405 -17.09 10.42 20.38
N PHE A 406 -18.21 9.72 20.45
CA PHE A 406 -19.49 10.23 19.96
C PHE A 406 -20.23 10.91 21.10
N SER A 407 -20.81 12.08 20.84
CA SER A 407 -21.70 12.74 21.79
C SER A 407 -23.04 13.05 21.14
N SER A 408 -24.14 12.84 21.86
CA SER A 408 -25.50 13.22 21.47
C SER A 408 -26.04 14.29 22.41
N ARG A 409 -26.75 15.27 21.87
CA ARG A 409 -27.43 16.32 22.63
C ARG A 409 -28.90 16.38 22.25
N TYR A 410 -29.73 16.44 23.28
CA TYR A 410 -31.16 16.67 23.16
C TYR A 410 -31.57 17.83 24.05
N ASP A 411 -32.49 18.67 23.57
CA ASP A 411 -32.96 19.84 24.29
C ASP A 411 -33.93 19.47 25.44
N ASP A 412 -34.58 20.46 26.08
CA ASP A 412 -35.49 20.22 27.19
C ASP A 412 -36.92 19.86 26.79
N ASN A 413 -37.20 19.78 25.49
CA ASN A 413 -38.53 19.62 24.95
C ASN A 413 -38.59 18.64 23.74
N ALA A 414 -39.65 18.72 22.92
CA ALA A 414 -39.99 17.74 21.87
C ALA A 414 -41.03 18.36 20.91
N ASP A 415 -40.89 19.65 20.59
CA ASP A 415 -41.95 20.43 19.94
C ASP A 415 -42.00 20.31 18.41
N GLY A 416 -40.91 19.91 17.80
CA GLY A 416 -40.73 19.30 16.48
C GLY A 416 -41.02 17.80 16.43
N GLY A 417 -40.89 17.07 17.55
CA GLY A 417 -41.39 15.70 17.70
C GLY A 417 -40.52 14.81 18.59
N SER A 418 -40.74 13.50 18.56
CA SER A 418 -39.83 12.53 19.20
C SER A 418 -39.62 11.37 18.24
N GLY A 419 -38.38 10.94 18.11
CA GLY A 419 -37.97 9.86 17.21
C GLY A 419 -37.29 8.72 17.96
N ALA A 420 -36.59 7.86 17.21
CA ALA A 420 -35.83 6.78 17.81
C ALA A 420 -34.51 7.24 18.44
N GLY A 421 -33.97 8.40 18.03
CA GLY A 421 -32.62 8.82 18.38
C GLY A 421 -31.60 8.46 17.31
N ILE A 422 -30.34 8.28 17.69
CA ILE A 422 -29.24 8.00 16.77
C ILE A 422 -28.62 6.63 17.04
N PHE A 423 -28.42 5.86 15.96
CA PHE A 423 -27.70 4.61 15.93
C PHE A 423 -26.36 4.79 15.23
N ILE A 424 -25.29 4.28 15.83
CA ILE A 424 -23.93 4.26 15.26
C ILE A 424 -23.44 2.81 15.20
N ASP A 425 -22.83 2.45 14.08
CA ASP A 425 -22.28 1.13 13.83
C ASP A 425 -21.03 1.19 12.93
N ASP A 426 -20.25 0.11 12.88
CA ASP A 426 -19.13 -0.10 11.95
C ASP A 426 -18.16 1.10 11.87
N PHE A 427 -17.64 1.57 13.00
CA PHE A 427 -16.66 2.66 13.00
C PHE A 427 -15.31 2.16 12.48
N ARG A 428 -14.75 2.85 11.49
CA ARG A 428 -13.52 2.44 10.80
C ARG A 428 -12.53 3.59 10.72
N ILE A 429 -11.26 3.31 11.03
CA ILE A 429 -10.11 4.15 10.70
C ILE A 429 -9.32 3.44 9.62
N TYR A 430 -9.02 4.14 8.53
CA TYR A 430 -8.29 3.59 7.39
C TYR A 430 -7.23 4.59 6.91
N LYS A 431 -6.28 4.10 6.12
CA LYS A 431 -5.35 4.96 5.37
C LYS A 431 -5.55 4.77 3.87
N GLU A 432 -5.44 5.86 3.13
CA GLU A 432 -5.33 5.82 1.67
C GLU A 432 -3.85 5.71 1.32
N SER A 433 -3.45 4.54 0.80
CA SER A 433 -2.08 4.36 0.33
C SER A 433 -1.84 5.22 -0.92
N SER A 434 -0.78 6.02 -0.90
CA SER A 434 -0.30 6.82 -2.03
C SER A 434 0.45 5.99 -3.08
N GLY A 435 0.69 4.71 -2.84
CA GLY A 435 1.32 3.80 -3.78
C GLY A 435 1.12 2.36 -3.35
N GLY A 436 0.39 1.57 -4.15
CA GLY A 436 0.32 0.13 -3.93
C GLY A 436 1.74 -0.44 -3.89
N TYR A 437 2.05 -1.21 -2.86
CA TYR A 437 3.29 -1.97 -2.78
C TYR A 437 3.45 -2.75 -4.08
N ALA A 438 4.53 -2.50 -4.81
CA ALA A 438 4.71 -3.10 -6.13
C ALA A 438 4.79 -4.62 -5.97
N ALA A 439 4.02 -5.34 -6.77
CA ALA A 439 4.15 -6.79 -6.86
C ALA A 439 5.46 -7.14 -7.59
N PRO A 440 6.10 -8.28 -7.26
CA PRO A 440 7.18 -8.83 -8.07
C PRO A 440 6.75 -8.99 -9.54
N THR A 441 7.62 -8.63 -10.48
CA THR A 441 7.36 -8.74 -11.93
C THR A 441 8.29 -9.75 -12.59
N GLY A 442 7.94 -10.18 -13.81
CA GLY A 442 8.78 -11.09 -14.58
C GLY A 442 8.90 -12.49 -13.98
N LEU A 443 7.89 -12.93 -13.21
CA LEU A 443 7.85 -14.29 -12.70
C LEU A 443 7.87 -15.27 -13.88
N ILE A 444 8.81 -16.21 -13.82
CA ILE A 444 8.92 -17.34 -14.75
C ILE A 444 9.03 -18.64 -13.95
N ALA A 445 8.56 -19.73 -14.54
CA ALA A 445 8.66 -21.07 -13.98
C ALA A 445 9.24 -22.04 -15.00
N GLU A 446 10.28 -22.77 -14.61
CA GLU A 446 10.90 -23.84 -15.38
C GLU A 446 10.61 -25.18 -14.70
N ALA A 447 9.93 -26.07 -15.41
CA ALA A 447 9.59 -27.41 -14.94
C ALA A 447 10.76 -28.39 -15.20
N GLY A 448 11.14 -29.17 -14.18
CA GLY A 448 12.08 -30.30 -14.28
C GLY A 448 11.52 -31.58 -13.65
N ASP A 449 12.35 -32.60 -13.44
CA ASP A 449 11.93 -33.83 -12.76
C ASP A 449 11.72 -33.59 -11.27
N SER A 450 10.45 -33.66 -10.86
CA SER A 450 10.01 -33.53 -9.47
C SER A 450 10.44 -32.18 -8.85
N VAL A 451 10.64 -31.16 -9.70
CA VAL A 451 11.03 -29.82 -9.30
C VAL A 451 10.43 -28.77 -10.23
N VAL A 452 10.05 -27.62 -9.67
CA VAL A 452 9.80 -26.40 -10.43
C VAL A 452 10.74 -25.31 -9.93
N GLU A 453 11.53 -24.75 -10.84
CA GLU A 453 12.41 -23.62 -10.56
C GLU A 453 11.69 -22.31 -10.92
N LEU A 454 11.58 -21.42 -9.94
CA LEU A 454 10.97 -20.10 -10.08
C LEU A 454 12.03 -19.02 -10.00
N SER A 455 11.89 -17.98 -10.83
CA SER A 455 12.68 -16.75 -10.73
C SER A 455 11.87 -15.54 -11.16
N TRP A 456 12.21 -14.36 -10.64
CA TRP A 456 11.55 -13.09 -10.96
C TRP A 456 12.56 -11.95 -10.93
N ASN A 457 12.10 -10.74 -11.31
CA ASN A 457 12.94 -9.54 -11.25
C ASN A 457 13.23 -9.18 -9.79
N ASP A 458 14.51 -9.03 -9.47
CA ASP A 458 14.93 -8.74 -8.09
C ASP A 458 14.71 -7.27 -7.71
N MET A 459 13.75 -7.06 -6.81
CA MET A 459 13.36 -5.78 -6.21
C MET A 459 14.39 -5.26 -5.18
N ASN A 460 15.33 -6.09 -4.74
CA ASN A 460 16.40 -5.72 -3.80
C ASN A 460 17.71 -5.31 -4.48
N MET A 461 17.73 -5.25 -5.81
CA MET A 461 18.90 -4.76 -6.53
C MET A 461 19.14 -3.27 -6.25
N SER A 462 20.41 -2.89 -6.18
CA SER A 462 20.84 -1.50 -6.05
C SER A 462 22.06 -1.25 -6.91
N GLY A 463 22.16 -0.08 -7.53
CA GLY A 463 23.29 0.26 -8.37
C GLY A 463 23.06 1.51 -9.22
N THR A 464 23.94 1.71 -10.20
CA THR A 464 23.78 2.71 -11.25
C THR A 464 24.08 2.03 -12.58
N ASP A 465 23.14 2.10 -13.52
CA ASP A 465 23.30 1.49 -14.84
C ASP A 465 22.64 2.33 -15.94
N ASP A 466 22.96 2.02 -17.19
CA ASP A 466 22.34 2.58 -18.38
C ASP A 466 21.19 1.69 -18.83
N PHE A 467 19.96 2.18 -18.72
CA PHE A 467 18.74 1.47 -19.11
C PHE A 467 18.31 1.88 -20.51
N TYR A 468 18.13 0.89 -21.38
CA TYR A 468 17.70 1.08 -22.76
C TYR A 468 16.93 -0.15 -23.27
N PHE A 469 15.98 0.09 -24.17
CA PHE A 469 15.15 -0.97 -24.79
C PHE A 469 15.35 -1.07 -26.31
N HIS A 470 16.36 -0.37 -26.85
CA HIS A 470 16.79 -0.46 -28.25
C HIS A 470 18.02 -1.36 -28.40
N ASN A 471 18.36 -1.76 -29.63
CA ASN A 471 19.54 -2.61 -29.88
C ASN A 471 20.72 -1.85 -30.52
N ASP A 472 20.77 -0.53 -30.31
CA ASP A 472 21.69 0.44 -30.94
C ASP A 472 21.47 0.65 -32.44
N ALA A 473 20.46 0.01 -33.05
CA ALA A 473 20.04 0.26 -34.42
C ALA A 473 18.84 1.22 -34.46
N VAL A 474 19.08 2.50 -34.73
CA VAL A 474 17.97 3.42 -35.05
C VAL A 474 17.70 3.38 -36.55
N ASP A 475 16.72 2.56 -36.93
CA ASP A 475 16.40 2.25 -38.32
C ASP A 475 15.24 3.09 -38.90
N ASN A 476 14.50 3.82 -38.05
CA ASN A 476 13.34 4.62 -38.47
C ASN A 476 13.13 5.91 -37.63
N GLY A 477 12.15 6.73 -38.01
CA GLY A 477 11.77 7.90 -37.23
C GLY A 477 10.36 8.41 -37.52
N PHE A 478 9.68 8.87 -36.47
CA PHE A 478 8.32 9.42 -36.53
C PHE A 478 8.32 10.95 -36.50
N TYR A 479 7.34 11.57 -37.16
CA TYR A 479 7.16 13.02 -37.16
C TYR A 479 5.68 13.37 -37.11
N MET A 480 5.36 14.55 -36.57
CA MET A 480 3.97 15.01 -36.50
C MET A 480 3.48 15.43 -37.89
N VAL A 481 2.25 15.05 -38.27
CA VAL A 481 1.68 15.39 -39.59
C VAL A 481 1.24 16.85 -39.67
N ASP A 482 0.85 17.44 -38.53
CA ASP A 482 0.52 18.85 -38.43
C ASP A 482 1.76 19.66 -38.02
N SER A 483 2.07 20.69 -38.81
CA SER A 483 3.20 21.61 -38.57
C SER A 483 3.18 22.37 -37.25
N THR A 484 2.07 22.35 -36.52
CA THR A 484 1.88 23.02 -35.23
C THR A 484 1.77 22.08 -34.05
N ALA A 485 1.79 20.76 -34.28
CA ALA A 485 1.68 19.77 -33.22
C ALA A 485 3.05 19.35 -32.66
N THR A 486 3.05 19.07 -31.37
CA THR A 486 4.18 18.52 -30.61
C THR A 486 3.82 17.09 -30.21
N GLY A 487 4.70 16.13 -30.52
CA GLY A 487 4.60 14.75 -30.05
C GLY A 487 5.63 14.48 -28.96
N PHE A 488 5.38 13.48 -28.12
CA PHE A 488 6.30 13.02 -27.08
C PHE A 488 6.60 11.54 -27.29
N ALA A 489 7.89 11.22 -27.39
CA ALA A 489 8.41 9.86 -27.41
C ALA A 489 8.83 9.51 -25.99
N GLY A 490 8.18 8.52 -25.37
CA GLY A 490 8.35 8.17 -23.96
C GLY A 490 8.81 6.73 -23.77
N THR A 491 9.73 6.54 -22.83
CA THR A 491 10.19 5.22 -22.39
C THR A 491 9.87 5.05 -20.91
N ALA A 492 9.19 3.95 -20.60
CA ALA A 492 8.84 3.57 -19.24
C ALA A 492 10.03 2.92 -18.53
N PHE A 493 10.13 3.19 -17.22
CA PHE A 493 11.08 2.56 -16.33
C PHE A 493 10.34 2.13 -15.06
N GLU A 494 10.69 0.94 -14.56
CA GLU A 494 10.03 0.32 -13.42
C GLU A 494 11.08 -0.03 -12.37
N PHE A 495 10.92 0.55 -11.18
CA PHE A 495 11.80 0.29 -10.03
C PHE A 495 10.95 0.07 -8.78
N ALA A 496 11.30 -0.95 -8.02
CA ALA A 496 10.63 -1.28 -6.77
C ALA A 496 11.04 -0.34 -5.62
N GLY A 497 12.30 0.10 -5.61
CA GLY A 497 12.83 1.09 -4.68
C GLY A 497 12.91 2.48 -5.31
N SER A 498 13.42 3.46 -4.55
CA SER A 498 13.67 4.79 -5.08
C SER A 498 14.73 4.76 -6.17
N SER A 499 14.60 5.65 -7.15
CA SER A 499 15.58 5.81 -8.21
C SER A 499 15.91 7.28 -8.45
N THR A 500 16.99 7.54 -9.17
CA THR A 500 17.46 8.87 -9.53
C THR A 500 17.95 8.86 -10.97
N VAL A 501 17.31 9.65 -11.82
CA VAL A 501 17.70 9.83 -13.22
C VAL A 501 18.82 10.86 -13.29
N ASN A 502 20.03 10.41 -13.65
CA ASN A 502 21.23 11.25 -13.69
C ASN A 502 21.40 11.91 -15.07
N SER A 503 21.15 11.15 -16.15
CA SER A 503 21.23 11.66 -17.52
C SER A 503 20.38 10.83 -18.46
N VAL A 504 20.10 11.38 -19.65
CA VAL A 504 19.49 10.66 -20.76
C VAL A 504 20.29 10.85 -22.04
N GLU A 505 20.33 9.83 -22.88
CA GLU A 505 20.85 9.91 -24.24
C GLU A 505 19.71 9.86 -25.25
N ILE A 506 19.73 10.80 -26.18
CA ILE A 506 18.73 10.91 -27.25
C ILE A 506 19.43 10.81 -28.59
N TYR A 507 18.89 9.98 -29.49
CA TYR A 507 19.45 9.79 -30.81
C TYR A 507 19.03 10.87 -31.82
N ARG A 508 20.00 11.47 -32.49
CA ARG A 508 19.79 12.38 -33.64
C ARG A 508 20.11 11.67 -34.96
N SER A 509 19.10 11.56 -35.83
CA SER A 509 19.22 10.96 -37.17
C SER A 509 20.13 11.74 -38.13
N GLU A 510 20.73 11.03 -39.11
CA GLU A 510 21.63 11.60 -40.16
C GLU A 510 20.87 12.34 -41.29
N GLY A 511 19.53 12.27 -41.31
CA GLY A 511 18.70 12.85 -42.37
C GLY A 511 18.61 14.38 -42.33
N ASP A 512 18.90 15.04 -43.45
CA ASP A 512 18.71 16.50 -43.62
C ASP A 512 17.25 16.89 -43.95
N THR A 513 16.37 15.90 -44.14
CA THR A 513 14.96 16.11 -44.48
C THR A 513 14.03 15.18 -43.70
N ILE A 514 12.87 15.70 -43.29
CA ILE A 514 11.80 15.00 -42.55
C ILE A 514 10.60 14.75 -43.47
N GLY A 515 10.08 13.52 -43.43
CA GLY A 515 8.92 13.08 -44.20
C GLY A 515 9.15 12.86 -45.70
N GLY A 516 8.11 12.39 -46.39
CA GLY A 516 8.08 12.17 -47.84
C GLY A 516 6.70 11.70 -48.32
N ASP A 517 6.42 11.78 -49.63
CA ASP A 517 5.24 11.12 -50.20
C ASP A 517 5.41 9.59 -50.24
N GLU A 518 4.39 8.87 -50.71
CA GLU A 518 4.39 7.40 -50.86
C GLU A 518 5.53 6.84 -51.73
N ASN A 519 6.32 7.70 -52.40
CA ASN A 519 7.48 7.33 -53.21
C ASN A 519 8.81 7.86 -52.63
N GLY A 520 8.81 8.48 -51.44
CA GLY A 520 10.00 9.06 -50.81
C GLY A 520 10.48 10.37 -51.45
N GLU A 521 9.67 11.02 -52.30
CA GLU A 521 10.02 12.31 -52.90
C GLU A 521 9.36 13.47 -52.15
N GLY A 522 10.18 14.44 -51.71
CA GLY A 522 9.72 15.70 -51.11
C GLY A 522 9.62 15.69 -49.57
N GLY A 523 10.77 15.69 -48.89
CA GLY A 523 10.86 15.98 -47.45
C GLY A 523 11.05 17.47 -47.15
N TRP A 524 10.71 17.86 -45.92
CA TRP A 524 10.95 19.21 -45.39
C TRP A 524 12.36 19.29 -44.77
N PRO A 525 13.08 20.41 -44.89
CA PRO A 525 14.37 20.54 -44.19
C PRO A 525 14.16 20.43 -42.68
N VAL A 526 15.06 19.72 -41.99
CA VAL A 526 15.08 19.66 -40.52
C VAL A 526 15.11 21.08 -39.96
N GLN A 527 14.26 21.37 -38.99
CA GLN A 527 14.26 22.64 -38.27
C GLN A 527 14.62 22.38 -36.81
N GLU A 528 15.68 23.03 -36.36
CA GLU A 528 16.09 22.99 -34.96
C GLU A 528 15.06 23.71 -34.09
N PHE A 529 14.79 23.16 -32.91
CA PHE A 529 13.83 23.69 -31.96
C PHE A 529 14.30 23.44 -30.52
N ASP A 530 13.55 23.98 -29.56
CA ASP A 530 13.78 23.71 -28.15
C ASP A 530 13.01 22.44 -27.78
N MET A 531 13.74 21.34 -27.63
CA MET A 531 13.21 20.04 -27.23
C MET A 531 12.99 20.02 -25.72
N GLU A 532 11.80 19.60 -25.30
CA GLU A 532 11.48 19.34 -23.90
C GLU A 532 11.79 17.88 -23.57
N ILE A 533 12.53 17.66 -22.50
CA ILE A 533 12.73 16.34 -21.87
C ILE A 533 12.00 16.39 -20.55
N CYS A 534 11.08 15.46 -20.33
CA CYS A 534 10.13 15.51 -19.22
C CYS A 534 9.97 14.13 -18.59
N ALA A 535 9.68 14.10 -17.29
CA ALA A 535 9.33 12.88 -16.56
C ALA A 535 7.87 12.92 -16.08
N TYR A 536 7.24 11.74 -16.06
CA TYR A 536 5.84 11.53 -15.71
C TYR A 536 5.73 10.33 -14.78
N GLY A 537 5.04 10.48 -13.67
CA GLY A 537 4.83 9.40 -12.71
C GLY A 537 3.70 8.49 -13.13
N THR A 538 3.19 7.74 -12.15
CA THR A 538 1.98 6.92 -12.30
C THR A 538 0.87 7.40 -11.38
N PHE A 539 -0.37 7.23 -11.82
CA PHE A 539 -1.57 7.34 -11.03
C PHE A 539 -2.27 5.98 -11.07
N GLY A 540 -2.10 5.18 -10.01
CA GLY A 540 -2.45 3.76 -10.05
C GLY A 540 -1.60 3.01 -11.09
N SER A 541 -2.24 2.25 -11.98
CA SER A 541 -1.55 1.49 -13.04
C SER A 541 -1.35 2.28 -14.35
N LEU A 542 -1.72 3.57 -14.39
CA LEU A 542 -1.62 4.40 -15.59
C LEU A 542 -0.56 5.47 -15.41
N TYR A 543 0.19 5.78 -16.47
CA TYR A 543 1.11 6.92 -16.46
C TYR A 543 0.37 8.25 -16.48
N ASP A 544 0.80 9.15 -15.62
CA ASP A 544 0.21 10.48 -15.48
C ASP A 544 0.51 11.34 -16.72
N THR A 545 -0.35 12.30 -16.96
CA THR A 545 -0.17 13.37 -17.96
C THR A 545 0.47 14.63 -17.38
N GLU A 546 0.53 14.75 -16.05
CA GLU A 546 1.22 15.85 -15.38
C GLU A 546 2.73 15.60 -15.28
N LYS A 547 3.51 16.66 -15.55
CA LYS A 547 4.97 16.63 -15.51
C LYS A 547 5.42 16.61 -14.04
N LEU A 548 6.18 15.59 -13.62
CA LEU A 548 6.70 15.48 -12.25
C LEU A 548 7.68 16.60 -11.90
N TYR A 549 8.45 17.01 -12.90
CA TYR A 549 9.49 18.03 -12.79
C TYR A 549 9.37 19.06 -13.90
N ASP A 550 9.93 20.24 -13.66
CA ASP A 550 10.19 21.19 -14.75
C ASP A 550 11.05 20.50 -15.82
N CYS A 551 10.54 20.45 -17.05
CA CYS A 551 11.23 19.78 -18.15
C CYS A 551 12.60 20.41 -18.43
N VAL A 552 13.58 19.57 -18.73
CA VAL A 552 14.87 20.02 -19.23
C VAL A 552 14.71 20.43 -20.69
N ILE A 553 14.99 21.70 -20.98
CA ILE A 553 14.89 22.24 -22.34
C ILE A 553 16.27 22.25 -23.00
N VAL A 554 16.39 21.55 -24.12
CA VAL A 554 17.63 21.48 -24.92
C VAL A 554 17.39 21.98 -26.34
N ASN A 555 18.22 22.90 -26.80
CA ASN A 555 18.15 23.35 -28.18
C ASN A 555 18.82 22.32 -29.11
N THR A 556 18.06 21.69 -30.02
CA THR A 556 18.53 20.58 -30.85
C THR A 556 19.69 20.93 -31.79
N SER A 557 19.98 22.23 -32.01
CA SER A 557 21.15 22.66 -32.78
C SER A 557 22.49 22.32 -32.11
N SER A 558 22.49 21.97 -30.82
CA SER A 558 23.68 21.50 -30.10
C SER A 558 23.98 20.02 -30.35
N PHE A 559 23.01 19.23 -30.84
CA PHE A 559 23.18 17.78 -31.02
C PHE A 559 24.02 17.46 -32.26
N GLU A 560 24.92 16.50 -32.13
CA GLU A 560 25.62 15.86 -33.26
C GLU A 560 24.81 14.66 -33.75
N THR A 561 24.99 14.22 -35.01
CA THR A 561 24.36 12.98 -35.49
C THR A 561 24.84 11.78 -34.65
N GLY A 562 23.90 10.95 -34.21
CA GLY A 562 24.15 9.86 -33.26
C GLY A 562 23.56 10.13 -31.87
N TRP A 563 24.04 9.40 -30.87
CA TRP A 563 23.64 9.54 -29.47
C TRP A 563 24.18 10.83 -28.85
N ASN A 564 23.31 11.58 -28.16
CA ASN A 564 23.65 12.81 -27.45
C ASN A 564 23.20 12.73 -26.00
N THR A 565 24.16 12.80 -25.08
CA THR A 565 23.89 12.82 -23.64
C THR A 565 23.39 14.20 -23.19
N VAL A 566 22.34 14.20 -22.38
CA VAL A 566 21.76 15.36 -21.69
C VAL A 566 21.77 15.08 -20.20
N ASP A 567 22.43 15.96 -19.44
CA ASP A 567 22.44 15.89 -17.98
C ASP A 567 21.05 16.25 -17.43
N ILE A 568 20.53 15.41 -16.54
CA ILE A 568 19.28 15.64 -15.79
C ILE A 568 19.67 16.11 -14.39
N PRO A 569 18.95 17.06 -13.77
CA PRO A 569 19.28 17.57 -12.44
C PRO A 569 18.88 16.57 -11.34
N ASP A 570 19.36 15.33 -11.44
CA ASP A 570 19.15 14.23 -10.50
C ASP A 570 17.67 14.09 -10.08
N TRP A 571 16.79 13.81 -11.04
CA TRP A 571 15.37 13.65 -10.75
C TRP A 571 15.14 12.38 -9.93
N MET A 572 14.65 12.55 -8.69
CA MET A 572 14.38 11.45 -7.77
C MET A 572 12.99 10.88 -8.02
N MET A 573 12.90 9.62 -8.42
CA MET A 573 11.63 8.98 -8.74
C MET A 573 11.30 7.92 -7.69
N ASN A 574 10.00 7.77 -7.43
CA ASN A 574 9.45 6.66 -6.65
C ASN A 574 8.42 5.94 -7.52
N GLY A 575 8.50 4.62 -7.57
CA GLY A 575 7.62 3.78 -8.39
C GLY A 575 7.90 3.88 -9.90
N ASN A 576 6.90 3.55 -10.71
CA ASN A 576 7.02 3.53 -12.16
C ASN A 576 6.87 4.93 -12.76
N TYR A 577 7.65 5.22 -13.80
CA TYR A 577 7.61 6.52 -14.50
C TYR A 577 7.98 6.40 -15.97
N ILE A 578 7.60 7.41 -16.75
CA ILE A 578 8.06 7.60 -18.14
C ILE A 578 9.05 8.77 -18.18
N ILE A 579 10.17 8.58 -18.86
CA ILE A 579 11.00 9.68 -19.36
C ILE A 579 10.70 9.87 -20.84
N SER A 580 10.48 11.11 -21.27
CA SER A 580 10.17 11.41 -22.66
C SER A 580 10.94 12.60 -23.20
N TYR A 581 11.04 12.68 -24.53
CA TYR A 581 11.44 13.87 -25.23
C TYR A 581 10.42 14.28 -26.30
N SER A 582 10.29 15.60 -26.52
CA SER A 582 9.40 16.14 -27.54
C SER A 582 9.98 16.03 -28.95
N PHE A 583 9.14 15.84 -29.96
CA PHE A 583 9.46 15.95 -31.38
C PHE A 583 8.31 16.63 -32.13
N ASN A 584 8.49 16.99 -33.41
CA ASN A 584 7.49 17.75 -34.15
C ASN A 584 7.48 17.41 -35.66
N HIS A 585 6.79 18.22 -36.46
CA HIS A 585 6.70 18.02 -37.92
C HIS A 585 8.04 18.12 -38.66
N PHE A 586 8.99 18.87 -38.11
CA PHE A 586 10.29 19.19 -38.72
C PHE A 586 11.47 18.55 -37.99
N TYR A 587 11.23 17.62 -37.06
CA TYR A 587 12.27 16.88 -36.36
C TYR A 587 11.78 15.47 -35.98
N PHE A 588 12.55 14.42 -36.29
CA PHE A 588 12.14 13.04 -36.01
C PHE A 588 12.22 12.70 -34.51
N GLY A 589 11.25 11.95 -34.02
CA GLY A 589 11.44 11.04 -32.89
C GLY A 589 12.09 9.75 -33.41
N ALA A 590 13.32 9.47 -32.97
CA ALA A 590 14.08 8.29 -33.35
C ALA A 590 13.42 7.00 -32.84
N ALA A 591 13.31 6.00 -33.71
CA ALA A 591 12.71 4.71 -33.37
C ALA A 591 13.53 3.53 -33.94
N ASP A 592 13.52 2.42 -33.19
CA ASP A 592 14.11 1.13 -33.55
C ASP A 592 12.99 0.10 -33.72
N ASP A 593 12.66 -0.23 -34.97
CA ASP A 593 11.56 -1.14 -35.33
C ASP A 593 11.91 -2.63 -35.09
N SER A 594 13.13 -2.92 -34.62
CA SER A 594 13.66 -4.28 -34.45
C SER A 594 13.89 -4.70 -33.00
N ALA A 595 13.71 -3.77 -32.06
CA ALA A 595 13.90 -3.98 -30.63
C ALA A 595 12.58 -4.17 -29.87
N ASP A 596 12.68 -4.37 -28.55
CA ASP A 596 11.53 -4.58 -27.67
C ASP A 596 10.74 -3.28 -27.46
N ASP A 597 9.46 -3.33 -27.78
CA ASP A 597 8.53 -2.20 -27.72
C ASP A 597 7.73 -2.14 -26.42
N SER A 598 7.93 -3.10 -25.51
CA SER A 598 7.18 -3.26 -24.24
C SER A 598 7.16 -1.99 -23.38
N ASN A 599 8.23 -1.19 -23.44
CA ASN A 599 8.41 0.03 -22.65
C ASN A 599 8.20 1.32 -23.46
N SER A 600 7.67 1.24 -24.67
CA SER A 600 7.55 2.39 -25.58
C SER A 600 6.16 3.00 -25.58
N TYR A 601 6.11 4.30 -25.27
CA TYR A 601 4.88 5.07 -25.12
C TYR A 601 4.90 6.33 -25.99
N PHE A 602 3.74 6.67 -26.54
CA PHE A 602 3.53 7.88 -27.33
C PHE A 602 2.48 8.77 -26.67
N SER A 603 2.73 10.07 -26.69
CA SER A 603 1.75 11.10 -26.33
C SER A 603 1.91 12.34 -27.23
N TYR A 604 1.03 13.31 -27.10
CA TYR A 604 1.06 14.58 -27.85
C TYR A 604 0.48 15.73 -27.03
N GLU A 605 0.86 16.95 -27.39
CA GLU A 605 0.37 18.16 -26.74
C GLU A 605 -1.06 18.49 -27.19
N LEU A 606 -1.93 18.71 -26.22
CA LEU A 606 -3.31 19.14 -26.42
C LEU A 606 -3.38 20.65 -26.69
N ALA A 607 -4.50 21.12 -27.24
CA ALA A 607 -4.67 22.53 -27.59
C ALA A 607 -4.63 23.50 -26.39
N ASN A 608 -4.77 22.98 -25.17
CA ASN A 608 -4.65 23.72 -23.91
C ASN A 608 -3.20 23.76 -23.36
N GLY A 609 -2.26 23.03 -23.98
CA GLY A 609 -0.87 22.92 -23.55
C GLY A 609 -0.58 21.71 -22.65
N ASP A 610 -1.59 20.89 -22.33
CA ASP A 610 -1.41 19.71 -21.49
C ASP A 610 -0.97 18.50 -22.33
N THR A 611 -0.32 17.53 -21.70
CA THR A 611 0.05 16.26 -22.33
C THR A 611 -1.19 15.36 -22.43
N ALA A 612 -1.40 14.71 -23.58
CA ALA A 612 -2.47 13.72 -23.74
C ALA A 612 -2.17 12.42 -22.96
N PRO A 613 -3.18 11.57 -22.68
CA PRO A 613 -2.94 10.26 -22.08
C PRO A 613 -1.95 9.41 -22.89
N TRP A 614 -1.04 8.73 -22.18
CA TRP A 614 -0.03 7.87 -22.79
C TRP A 614 -0.63 6.64 -23.47
N GLN A 615 -0.09 6.28 -24.63
CA GLN A 615 -0.50 5.12 -25.40
C GLN A 615 0.70 4.22 -25.66
N ILE A 616 0.54 2.91 -25.45
CA ILE A 616 1.56 1.92 -25.83
C ILE A 616 1.77 1.98 -27.34
N GLN A 617 3.02 2.07 -27.77
CA GLN A 617 3.43 2.15 -29.16
C GLN A 617 4.01 0.80 -29.59
N SER A 618 3.19 -0.05 -30.21
CA SER A 618 3.67 -1.35 -30.71
C SER A 618 4.50 -1.22 -31.99
N GLY A 619 5.53 -2.03 -32.11
CA GLY A 619 6.39 -2.28 -33.25
C GLY A 619 7.71 -1.52 -33.27
N ASN A 620 7.96 -0.61 -32.31
CA ASN A 620 9.20 0.19 -32.31
C ASN A 620 9.59 0.67 -30.90
N ALA A 621 10.87 0.55 -30.57
CA ALA A 621 11.47 1.10 -29.36
C ALA A 621 11.90 2.57 -29.56
N TRP A 622 11.56 3.48 -28.64
CA TRP A 622 12.05 4.86 -28.73
C TRP A 622 13.55 4.95 -28.39
N GLY A 623 14.27 5.83 -29.09
CA GLY A 623 15.72 6.04 -28.89
C GLY A 623 16.06 6.84 -27.63
N ILE A 624 15.78 6.28 -26.45
CA ILE A 624 16.15 6.82 -25.14
C ILE A 624 17.00 5.79 -24.39
N THR A 625 18.21 6.20 -23.99
CA THR A 625 18.99 5.54 -22.93
C THR A 625 18.92 6.42 -21.70
N ALA A 626 18.67 5.87 -20.51
CA ALA A 626 18.68 6.64 -19.26
C ALA A 626 19.71 6.07 -18.29
N ASN A 627 20.62 6.92 -17.80
CA ASN A 627 21.51 6.56 -16.70
C ASN A 627 20.77 6.76 -15.38
N ILE A 628 20.49 5.67 -14.67
CA ILE A 628 19.64 5.69 -13.48
C ILE A 628 20.38 5.02 -12.33
N SER A 629 20.42 5.71 -11.19
CA SER A 629 20.78 5.12 -9.90
C SER A 629 19.52 4.57 -9.24
N TYR A 630 19.52 3.34 -8.77
CA TYR A 630 18.36 2.70 -8.15
C TYR A 630 18.78 2.02 -6.84
N GLU A 631 17.87 2.02 -5.88
CA GLU A 631 18.09 1.50 -4.53
C GLU A 631 17.23 0.26 -4.27
N SER A 632 17.71 -0.58 -3.35
CA SER A 632 16.97 -1.75 -2.87
C SER A 632 15.65 -1.33 -2.23
N ALA A 633 14.56 -2.03 -2.58
CA ALA A 633 13.29 -1.89 -1.88
C ALA A 633 13.30 -2.51 -0.46
N ASN A 634 14.35 -3.26 -0.12
CA ASN A 634 14.52 -4.00 1.15
C ASN A 634 13.32 -4.90 1.47
N VAL A 635 12.79 -5.56 0.45
CA VAL A 635 11.66 -6.48 0.58
C VAL A 635 12.12 -7.90 0.90
N THR A 636 11.22 -8.70 1.44
CA THR A 636 11.37 -10.16 1.46
C THR A 636 10.23 -10.79 0.66
N TYR A 637 10.48 -11.88 -0.04
CA TYR A 637 9.50 -12.52 -0.91
C TYR A 637 8.73 -13.64 -0.20
N SER A 638 7.53 -13.90 -0.71
CA SER A 638 6.72 -15.08 -0.37
C SER A 638 6.22 -15.75 -1.65
N VAL A 639 6.37 -17.08 -1.75
CA VAL A 639 5.91 -17.88 -2.89
C VAL A 639 4.65 -18.65 -2.51
N TYR A 640 3.67 -18.65 -3.41
CA TYR A 640 2.38 -19.29 -3.23
C TYR A 640 2.09 -20.28 -4.37
N ASP A 641 1.47 -21.42 -4.02
CA ASP A 641 0.72 -22.26 -4.95
C ASP A 641 -0.73 -21.74 -5.01
N VAL A 642 -1.12 -21.22 -6.17
CA VAL A 642 -2.45 -20.65 -6.45
C VAL A 642 -3.30 -21.55 -7.35
N SER A 643 -2.94 -22.83 -7.51
CA SER A 643 -3.71 -23.81 -8.29
C SER A 643 -5.16 -24.05 -7.79
N GLY A 644 -5.51 -23.56 -6.58
CA GLY A 644 -6.83 -23.67 -5.96
C GLY A 644 -7.83 -22.56 -6.33
N THR A 645 -9.13 -22.87 -6.30
CA THR A 645 -10.24 -21.95 -6.67
C THR A 645 -10.54 -20.83 -5.65
N SER A 646 -9.76 -20.69 -4.57
CA SER A 646 -10.08 -19.75 -3.47
C SER A 646 -9.46 -18.35 -3.61
N GLY A 647 -8.58 -18.11 -4.59
CA GLY A 647 -7.97 -16.79 -4.80
C GLY A 647 -6.97 -16.32 -3.72
N GLU A 648 -6.87 -17.03 -2.59
CA GLU A 648 -5.96 -16.68 -1.47
C GLU A 648 -4.59 -17.39 -1.53
N GLY A 649 -4.40 -18.39 -2.42
CA GLY A 649 -3.15 -19.15 -2.54
C GLY A 649 -2.79 -20.00 -1.30
N THR A 650 -1.90 -20.97 -1.45
CA THR A 650 -1.28 -21.70 -0.34
C THR A 650 0.18 -21.28 -0.25
N LEU A 651 0.58 -20.72 0.91
CA LEU A 651 1.96 -20.30 1.13
C LEU A 651 2.92 -21.51 1.12
N LEU A 652 3.94 -21.45 0.27
CA LEU A 652 5.00 -22.46 0.16
C LEU A 652 6.23 -22.07 0.97
N ALA A 653 6.68 -20.81 0.81
CA ALA A 653 7.85 -20.26 1.49
C ALA A 653 7.70 -18.74 1.65
N SER A 654 8.30 -18.16 2.68
CA SER A 654 8.32 -16.70 2.90
C SER A 654 9.58 -16.23 3.63
N GLY A 655 9.85 -14.93 3.56
CA GLY A 655 10.87 -14.24 4.36
C GLY A 655 12.30 -14.40 3.84
N PHE A 656 12.46 -14.64 2.54
CA PHE A 656 13.74 -14.74 1.87
C PHE A 656 13.94 -13.53 0.92
N ASP A 657 15.19 -13.16 0.69
CA ASP A 657 15.62 -11.95 -0.02
C ASP A 657 16.13 -12.22 -1.43
N ASP A 658 16.35 -13.50 -1.78
CA ASP A 658 16.73 -13.95 -3.12
C ASP A 658 15.51 -14.01 -4.06
N ALA A 659 15.67 -13.49 -5.29
CA ALA A 659 14.62 -13.48 -6.31
C ALA A 659 14.48 -14.82 -7.07
N GLY A 660 14.41 -15.92 -6.33
CA GLY A 660 14.21 -17.25 -6.88
C GLY A 660 13.81 -18.27 -5.82
N TYR A 661 13.16 -19.35 -6.27
CA TYR A 661 12.69 -20.43 -5.39
C TYR A 661 12.60 -21.77 -6.15
N SER A 662 13.06 -22.85 -5.52
CA SER A 662 12.98 -24.21 -6.05
C SER A 662 11.91 -24.99 -5.29
N ASP A 663 10.78 -25.31 -5.94
CA ASP A 663 9.75 -26.16 -5.36
C ASP A 663 10.03 -27.64 -5.67
N THR A 664 10.51 -28.37 -4.65
CA THR A 664 10.78 -29.82 -4.71
C THR A 664 9.66 -30.66 -4.11
N SER A 665 8.54 -30.04 -3.71
CA SER A 665 7.37 -30.72 -3.12
C SER A 665 6.35 -31.20 -4.16
N VAL A 666 6.57 -30.82 -5.42
CA VAL A 666 5.74 -31.13 -6.58
C VAL A 666 5.79 -32.61 -6.98
N MET A 667 4.75 -33.06 -7.68
CA MET A 667 4.70 -34.36 -8.33
C MET A 667 4.66 -34.18 -9.85
N ASN A 668 5.41 -35.02 -10.56
CA ASN A 668 5.39 -35.03 -12.02
C ASN A 668 3.96 -35.24 -12.56
N ASP A 669 3.71 -34.65 -13.73
CA ASP A 669 2.46 -34.63 -14.47
C ASP A 669 1.30 -33.85 -13.84
N GLU A 670 1.47 -33.26 -12.66
CA GLU A 670 0.50 -32.34 -12.06
C GLU A 670 0.76 -30.90 -12.51
N LEU A 671 -0.31 -30.13 -12.77
CA LEU A 671 -0.20 -28.72 -13.12
C LEU A 671 -0.22 -27.89 -11.85
N TYR A 672 0.81 -27.08 -11.65
CA TYR A 672 0.90 -26.10 -10.56
C TYR A 672 0.83 -24.70 -11.14
N THR A 673 0.24 -23.78 -10.39
CA THR A 673 0.17 -22.36 -10.74
C THR A 673 0.81 -21.59 -9.60
N TYR A 674 1.80 -20.76 -9.89
CA TYR A 674 2.58 -20.03 -8.88
C TYR A 674 2.32 -18.53 -8.94
N ALA A 675 2.46 -17.90 -7.78
CA ALA A 675 2.46 -16.45 -7.61
C ALA A 675 3.51 -16.07 -6.56
N VAL A 676 4.03 -14.85 -6.64
CA VAL A 676 4.99 -14.31 -5.66
C VAL A 676 4.50 -12.93 -5.19
N THR A 677 4.69 -12.64 -3.91
CA THR A 677 4.47 -11.32 -3.30
C THR A 677 5.78 -10.80 -2.70
N ALA A 678 5.80 -9.52 -2.35
CA ALA A 678 6.89 -8.87 -1.64
C ALA A 678 6.37 -8.22 -0.35
N THR A 679 6.98 -8.55 0.78
CA THR A 679 6.76 -7.89 2.07
C THR A 679 7.78 -6.77 2.25
N TYR A 680 7.29 -5.56 2.48
CA TYR A 680 8.09 -4.34 2.63
C TYR A 680 8.56 -4.13 4.09
N PRO A 681 9.54 -3.23 4.33
CA PRO A 681 10.10 -3.01 5.68
C PRO A 681 9.11 -2.58 6.76
N ASP A 682 7.97 -2.01 6.36
CA ASP A 682 6.86 -1.64 7.24
C ASP A 682 5.96 -2.82 7.62
N GLY A 683 6.17 -3.99 7.01
CA GLY A 683 5.46 -5.22 7.27
C GLY A 683 4.29 -5.50 6.32
N GLU A 684 4.01 -4.59 5.39
CA GLU A 684 2.93 -4.75 4.42
C GLU A 684 3.35 -5.65 3.25
N GLU A 685 2.42 -6.45 2.75
CA GLU A 685 2.65 -7.38 1.65
C GLU A 685 1.97 -6.86 0.37
N SER A 686 2.69 -6.92 -0.76
CA SER A 686 2.16 -6.52 -2.05
C SER A 686 1.11 -7.51 -2.59
N PRO A 687 0.30 -7.10 -3.58
CA PRO A 687 -0.52 -8.03 -4.34
C PRO A 687 0.31 -9.14 -5.01
N PHE A 688 -0.37 -10.20 -5.47
CA PHE A 688 0.29 -11.24 -6.27
C PHE A 688 0.90 -10.67 -7.55
N SER A 689 2.08 -11.20 -7.90
CA SER A 689 2.61 -11.15 -9.26
C SER A 689 1.63 -11.72 -10.29
N ASP A 690 2.00 -11.62 -11.57
CA ASP A 690 1.39 -12.46 -12.60
C ASP A 690 1.50 -13.95 -12.24
N PHE A 691 0.55 -14.74 -12.71
CA PHE A 691 0.50 -16.18 -12.50
C PHE A 691 1.27 -16.92 -13.59
N VAL A 692 2.07 -17.90 -13.19
CA VAL A 692 2.76 -18.81 -14.11
C VAL A 692 2.37 -20.26 -13.83
N ASP A 693 2.15 -21.00 -14.92
CA ASP A 693 1.83 -22.41 -14.87
C ASP A 693 3.09 -23.24 -15.14
N ALA A 694 3.33 -24.26 -14.32
CA ALA A 694 4.38 -25.24 -14.56
C ALA A 694 3.86 -26.66 -14.32
N ARG A 695 4.27 -27.59 -15.17
CA ARG A 695 3.98 -29.02 -15.04
C ARG A 695 5.31 -29.77 -15.02
N PRO A 696 5.86 -30.09 -13.84
CA PRO A 696 7.06 -30.93 -13.74
C PRO A 696 6.81 -32.28 -14.41
N GLU A 697 7.84 -32.80 -15.06
CA GLU A 697 7.79 -34.05 -15.83
C GLU A 697 9.06 -34.83 -15.55
N SER A 698 8.96 -36.16 -15.55
CA SER A 698 10.14 -36.98 -15.31
C SER A 698 11.15 -36.82 -16.44
N ASP A 699 12.43 -36.93 -16.13
CA ASP A 699 13.51 -36.90 -17.12
C ASP A 699 13.39 -38.04 -18.15
N SER A 700 12.58 -39.07 -17.86
CA SER A 700 12.23 -40.13 -18.80
C SER A 700 11.20 -39.73 -19.87
N VAL A 701 10.65 -38.53 -19.80
CA VAL A 701 9.65 -38.02 -20.75
C VAL A 701 10.34 -37.32 -21.91
N HIS A 702 9.96 -37.65 -23.14
CA HIS A 702 10.50 -37.00 -24.34
C HIS A 702 9.42 -36.75 -25.39
N GLU A 703 9.60 -35.68 -26.17
CA GLU A 703 8.70 -35.28 -27.24
C GLU A 703 9.27 -35.69 -28.62
N GLU A 704 8.47 -36.41 -29.38
CA GLU A 704 8.81 -36.83 -30.74
C GLU A 704 8.15 -35.92 -31.77
N ALA A 705 8.98 -35.32 -32.64
CA ALA A 705 8.57 -34.36 -33.65
C ALA A 705 9.36 -34.54 -34.95
N TRP A 706 8.73 -34.19 -36.06
CA TRP A 706 9.39 -34.13 -37.38
C TRP A 706 9.44 -32.71 -37.96
N ASP A 707 8.76 -31.76 -37.30
CA ASP A 707 8.68 -30.36 -37.68
C ASP A 707 9.61 -29.48 -36.82
N ASP A 708 9.88 -28.25 -37.27
CA ASP A 708 10.73 -27.29 -36.56
C ASP A 708 9.97 -26.33 -35.62
N GLY A 709 8.66 -26.54 -35.48
CA GLY A 709 7.77 -25.72 -34.65
C GLY A 709 7.02 -24.64 -35.40
N THR A 710 7.35 -24.39 -36.68
CA THR A 710 6.65 -23.41 -37.52
C THR A 710 5.89 -24.04 -38.67
N ALA A 711 4.82 -23.37 -39.13
CA ALA A 711 3.96 -23.84 -40.22
C ALA A 711 4.09 -22.91 -41.43
N GLU A 712 4.58 -23.39 -42.58
CA GLU A 712 4.60 -22.58 -43.81
C GLU A 712 3.24 -22.62 -44.52
N LEU A 713 2.50 -23.74 -44.37
CA LEU A 713 1.24 -23.97 -45.06
C LEU A 713 0.18 -24.62 -44.16
N GLY A 714 -1.08 -24.46 -44.55
CA GLY A 714 -2.19 -25.22 -44.02
C GLY A 714 -2.50 -26.46 -44.86
N PHE A 715 -2.77 -27.60 -44.21
CA PHE A 715 -3.14 -28.85 -44.85
C PHE A 715 -4.60 -29.22 -44.61
N ASP A 716 -5.31 -29.56 -45.69
CA ASP A 716 -6.68 -30.10 -45.66
C ASP A 716 -6.71 -31.48 -46.35
N SER A 717 -7.08 -32.49 -45.58
CA SER A 717 -7.23 -33.88 -46.04
C SER A 717 -8.48 -34.17 -46.91
N GLY A 718 -9.35 -33.19 -47.16
CA GLY A 718 -10.50 -33.32 -48.07
C GLY A 718 -11.88 -33.42 -47.40
N GLY A 719 -12.03 -32.93 -46.16
CA GLY A 719 -13.32 -32.79 -45.48
C GLY A 719 -13.70 -33.91 -44.49
N SER A 720 -14.98 -34.30 -44.44
CA SER A 720 -15.48 -35.22 -43.41
C SER A 720 -15.13 -36.68 -43.71
N ASN A 721 -14.77 -37.44 -42.67
CA ASN A 721 -14.43 -38.85 -42.72
C ASN A 721 -13.13 -39.16 -43.52
N THR A 722 -12.23 -38.19 -43.56
CA THR A 722 -10.83 -38.34 -44.00
C THR A 722 -9.92 -38.45 -42.77
N TYR A 723 -8.68 -38.89 -42.99
CA TYR A 723 -7.71 -39.12 -41.93
C TYR A 723 -6.37 -38.46 -42.28
N ILE A 724 -5.64 -38.07 -41.24
CA ILE A 724 -4.22 -37.75 -41.32
C ILE A 724 -3.49 -38.54 -40.24
N ALA A 725 -2.22 -38.88 -40.47
CA ALA A 725 -1.40 -39.58 -39.49
C ALA A 725 0.10 -39.30 -39.70
N VAL A 726 0.85 -39.32 -38.61
CA VAL A 726 2.30 -39.19 -38.54
C VAL A 726 2.87 -40.41 -37.83
N LYS A 727 3.97 -40.94 -38.37
CA LYS A 727 4.67 -42.10 -37.81
C LYS A 727 5.68 -41.69 -36.75
N TYR A 728 5.73 -42.46 -35.66
CA TYR A 728 6.74 -42.35 -34.60
C TYR A 728 7.28 -43.73 -34.24
N ASN A 729 8.34 -43.78 -33.45
CA ASN A 729 8.97 -45.01 -32.99
C ASN A 729 9.16 -44.94 -31.47
N ALA A 730 8.70 -45.96 -30.75
CA ALA A 730 8.97 -46.15 -29.33
C ALA A 730 9.96 -47.31 -29.13
N VAL A 731 10.65 -47.39 -27.99
CA VAL A 731 11.57 -48.51 -27.68
C VAL A 731 10.88 -49.88 -27.74
N ASP A 732 11.68 -50.93 -27.96
CA ASP A 732 11.19 -52.31 -28.11
C ASP A 732 10.53 -52.84 -26.82
N GLU A 733 10.93 -52.32 -25.66
CA GLU A 733 10.35 -52.60 -24.34
C GLU A 733 9.00 -51.92 -24.11
N GLY A 734 8.69 -50.88 -24.89
CA GLY A 734 7.48 -50.08 -24.86
C GLY A 734 7.58 -48.81 -24.02
N GLU A 735 6.89 -47.77 -24.47
CA GLU A 735 6.83 -46.45 -23.83
C GLU A 735 5.38 -46.07 -23.56
N GLN A 736 5.11 -45.37 -22.46
CA GLN A 736 3.78 -44.84 -22.20
C GLN A 736 3.54 -43.62 -23.08
N LEU A 737 2.42 -43.60 -23.80
CA LEU A 737 1.99 -42.43 -24.56
C LEU A 737 1.24 -41.47 -23.63
N LYS A 738 1.90 -40.36 -23.27
CA LYS A 738 1.44 -39.41 -22.27
C LYS A 738 0.55 -38.32 -22.87
N ARG A 739 1.00 -37.70 -23.96
CA ARG A 739 0.30 -36.55 -24.57
C ARG A 739 0.31 -36.61 -26.09
N LEU A 740 -0.72 -35.99 -26.66
CA LEU A 740 -0.90 -35.80 -28.09
C LEU A 740 -0.95 -34.30 -28.37
N LYS A 741 -0.11 -33.80 -29.28
CA LYS A 741 -0.05 -32.38 -29.65
C LYS A 741 -0.38 -32.20 -31.13
N TRP A 742 -1.09 -31.12 -31.46
CA TRP A 742 -1.42 -30.79 -32.84
C TRP A 742 -1.42 -29.28 -33.08
N TYR A 743 -0.98 -28.86 -34.26
CA TYR A 743 -1.08 -27.48 -34.70
C TYR A 743 -2.27 -27.30 -35.65
N GLN A 744 -3.08 -26.26 -35.43
CA GLN A 744 -4.17 -25.90 -36.36
C GLN A 744 -4.11 -24.42 -36.78
N MET A 745 -4.50 -24.18 -38.03
CA MET A 745 -4.40 -22.87 -38.70
C MET A 745 -5.59 -21.93 -38.40
N ALA A 746 -6.55 -22.38 -37.58
CA ALA A 746 -7.72 -21.59 -37.19
C ALA A 746 -8.34 -22.19 -35.92
N PRO A 747 -9.01 -21.37 -35.08
CA PRO A 747 -9.65 -21.87 -33.87
C PRO A 747 -10.92 -22.70 -34.17
N GLY A 748 -11.28 -23.57 -33.23
CA GLY A 748 -12.51 -24.36 -33.24
C GLY A 748 -12.41 -25.68 -34.02
N GLY A 749 -13.55 -26.14 -34.52
CA GLY A 749 -13.67 -27.42 -35.22
C GLY A 749 -13.72 -28.64 -34.32
N ALA A 750 -14.10 -29.78 -34.91
CA ALA A 750 -14.19 -31.06 -34.21
C ALA A 750 -13.43 -32.11 -35.01
N PHE A 751 -12.82 -33.09 -34.34
CA PHE A 751 -12.13 -34.23 -34.95
C PHE A 751 -12.02 -35.37 -33.93
N TYR A 752 -11.65 -36.56 -34.37
CA TYR A 752 -11.14 -37.58 -33.45
C TYR A 752 -9.62 -37.53 -33.43
N LEU A 753 -9.04 -37.63 -32.25
CA LEU A 753 -7.66 -38.05 -32.04
C LEU A 753 -7.60 -39.57 -32.14
N LYS A 754 -6.60 -40.11 -32.83
CA LYS A 754 -6.46 -41.54 -33.11
C LYS A 754 -5.01 -41.98 -33.04
N VAL A 755 -4.81 -43.18 -32.51
CA VAL A 755 -3.52 -43.87 -32.53
C VAL A 755 -3.70 -45.26 -33.14
N TRP A 756 -2.79 -45.66 -34.00
CA TRP A 756 -2.80 -46.96 -34.68
C TRP A 756 -1.46 -47.70 -34.49
N GLU A 757 -1.54 -49.03 -34.46
CA GLU A 757 -0.39 -49.90 -34.69
C GLU A 757 0.18 -49.68 -36.10
N ASP A 758 1.49 -49.88 -36.30
CA ASP A 758 2.05 -49.99 -37.64
C ASP A 758 1.69 -51.34 -38.30
N ASP A 759 1.19 -51.27 -39.54
CA ASP A 759 1.01 -52.41 -40.43
C ASP A 759 1.87 -52.25 -41.69
N ASN A 760 3.13 -52.65 -41.58
CA ASN A 760 4.12 -52.62 -42.67
C ASN A 760 4.37 -51.20 -43.23
N GLY A 761 4.55 -50.22 -42.34
CA GLY A 761 4.81 -48.82 -42.68
C GLY A 761 3.56 -48.01 -43.02
N MET A 762 2.39 -48.44 -42.53
CA MET A 762 1.08 -47.80 -42.73
C MET A 762 0.23 -47.89 -41.45
N PRO A 763 -0.68 -46.95 -41.16
CA PRO A 763 -1.61 -47.06 -40.04
C PRO A 763 -2.50 -48.31 -40.15
N GLY A 764 -2.39 -49.18 -39.15
CA GLY A 764 -3.05 -50.47 -39.05
C GLY A 764 -4.27 -50.46 -38.13
N ASN A 765 -4.26 -51.32 -37.09
CA ASN A 765 -5.37 -51.39 -36.14
C ASN A 765 -5.36 -50.18 -35.21
N GLU A 766 -6.55 -49.62 -34.97
CA GLU A 766 -6.74 -48.53 -34.01
C GLU A 766 -6.61 -49.04 -32.57
N ILE A 767 -5.76 -48.38 -31.78
CA ILE A 767 -5.50 -48.69 -30.38
C ILE A 767 -5.99 -47.59 -29.43
N TYR A 768 -6.20 -46.38 -29.92
CA TYR A 768 -6.83 -45.30 -29.17
C TYR A 768 -7.72 -44.44 -30.07
N SER A 769 -8.86 -44.00 -29.53
CA SER A 769 -9.65 -42.96 -30.16
C SER A 769 -10.47 -42.15 -29.16
N ALA A 770 -10.34 -40.83 -29.24
CA ALA A 770 -11.15 -39.89 -28.47
C ALA A 770 -11.64 -38.74 -29.36
N VAL A 771 -12.82 -38.21 -29.04
CA VAL A 771 -13.36 -37.03 -29.73
C VAL A 771 -12.83 -35.76 -29.09
N GLN A 772 -12.48 -34.77 -29.92
CA GLN A 772 -12.09 -33.42 -29.53
C GLN A 772 -13.08 -32.44 -30.18
N VAL A 773 -13.80 -31.67 -29.36
CA VAL A 773 -14.93 -30.82 -29.83
C VAL A 773 -14.89 -29.38 -29.32
N SER A 774 -14.02 -29.06 -28.37
CA SER A 774 -13.98 -27.77 -27.67
C SER A 774 -12.57 -27.49 -27.16
N GLY A 775 -12.23 -26.21 -26.95
CA GLY A 775 -10.89 -25.81 -26.47
C GLY A 775 -9.81 -25.79 -27.55
N ASN A 776 -10.20 -25.90 -28.83
CA ASN A 776 -9.26 -25.85 -29.95
C ASN A 776 -8.96 -24.38 -30.31
N VAL A 777 -7.72 -23.94 -30.16
CA VAL A 777 -7.24 -22.57 -30.48
C VAL A 777 -6.30 -22.59 -31.70
N GLU A 778 -6.17 -21.48 -32.42
CA GLU A 778 -5.15 -21.38 -33.48
C GLU A 778 -3.75 -21.54 -32.87
N GLY A 779 -2.86 -22.30 -33.53
CA GLY A 779 -1.55 -22.66 -32.99
C GLY A 779 -1.48 -24.08 -32.42
N TRP A 780 -0.52 -24.31 -31.53
CA TRP A 780 -0.33 -25.59 -30.83
C TRP A 780 -1.43 -25.84 -29.80
N ASN A 781 -1.94 -27.06 -29.80
CA ASN A 781 -2.91 -27.57 -28.85
C ASN A 781 -2.41 -28.91 -28.34
N GLU A 782 -2.84 -29.31 -27.16
CA GLU A 782 -2.45 -30.59 -26.58
C GLU A 782 -3.58 -31.29 -25.84
N LYS A 783 -3.40 -32.59 -25.63
CA LYS A 783 -4.28 -33.41 -24.79
C LYS A 783 -3.47 -34.43 -24.01
N ASN A 784 -3.56 -34.36 -22.68
CA ASN A 784 -3.06 -35.39 -21.79
C ASN A 784 -3.96 -36.63 -21.85
N ILE A 785 -3.32 -37.78 -22.07
CA ILE A 785 -3.95 -39.10 -22.16
C ILE A 785 -3.22 -40.13 -21.26
N SER A 786 -2.39 -39.67 -20.33
CA SER A 786 -1.60 -40.52 -19.43
C SER A 786 -2.49 -41.47 -18.62
N ASP A 787 -3.67 -41.01 -18.20
CA ASP A 787 -4.69 -41.79 -17.47
C ASP A 787 -5.25 -42.98 -18.26
N GLU A 788 -5.14 -42.97 -19.59
CA GLU A 788 -5.55 -44.09 -20.43
C GLU A 788 -4.58 -45.28 -20.30
N GLY A 789 -3.36 -45.04 -19.78
CA GLY A 789 -2.34 -46.06 -19.57
C GLY A 789 -1.90 -46.74 -20.88
N LEU A 790 -1.92 -46.01 -21.99
CA LEU A 790 -1.60 -46.55 -23.31
C LEU A 790 -0.09 -46.73 -23.45
N VAL A 791 0.33 -47.94 -23.80
CA VAL A 791 1.75 -48.26 -24.07
C VAL A 791 1.91 -48.57 -25.56
N VAL A 792 2.86 -47.89 -26.21
CA VAL A 792 3.23 -48.08 -27.62
C VAL A 792 4.59 -48.76 -27.72
N VAL A 793 4.82 -49.55 -28.78
CA VAL A 793 6.04 -50.33 -28.97
C VAL A 793 6.44 -50.28 -30.43
N GLY A 794 7.71 -49.98 -30.71
CA GLY A 794 8.22 -49.89 -32.08
C GLY A 794 7.51 -48.81 -32.90
N ASP A 795 7.35 -49.04 -34.21
CA ASP A 795 6.64 -48.10 -35.08
C ASP A 795 5.14 -48.04 -34.73
N PHE A 796 4.61 -46.83 -34.57
CA PHE A 796 3.19 -46.57 -34.40
C PHE A 796 2.79 -45.25 -35.08
N TRP A 797 1.49 -45.00 -35.19
CA TRP A 797 0.96 -43.83 -35.89
C TRP A 797 0.03 -43.02 -34.98
N PHE A 798 0.24 -41.72 -34.90
CA PHE A 798 -0.71 -40.79 -34.29
C PHE A 798 -1.31 -39.87 -35.36
N GLY A 799 -2.61 -39.61 -35.28
CA GLY A 799 -3.28 -38.80 -36.25
C GLY A 799 -4.70 -38.43 -35.88
N THR A 800 -5.45 -37.95 -36.85
CA THR A 800 -6.82 -37.49 -36.64
C THR A 800 -7.79 -38.05 -37.68
N LYS A 801 -9.06 -38.09 -37.31
CA LYS A 801 -10.19 -38.28 -38.23
C LYS A 801 -11.02 -37.02 -38.26
N ASN A 802 -11.17 -36.47 -39.46
CA ASN A 802 -11.73 -35.14 -39.64
C ASN A 802 -13.26 -35.19 -39.79
N PHE A 803 -13.90 -34.15 -39.30
CA PHE A 803 -15.29 -33.80 -39.60
C PHE A 803 -15.32 -32.64 -40.59
N SER A 804 -16.49 -32.31 -41.12
CA SER A 804 -16.66 -31.15 -42.00
C SER A 804 -16.35 -29.81 -41.33
N SER A 805 -16.25 -29.79 -40.00
CA SER A 805 -15.94 -28.59 -39.21
C SER A 805 -14.48 -28.52 -38.78
N THR A 806 -13.64 -29.52 -39.08
CA THR A 806 -12.22 -29.52 -38.70
C THR A 806 -11.49 -28.35 -39.38
N ALA A 807 -10.67 -27.63 -38.61
CA ALA A 807 -9.79 -26.60 -39.15
C ALA A 807 -8.64 -27.23 -39.96
N ASN A 808 -7.96 -26.42 -40.78
CA ASN A 808 -6.77 -26.90 -41.49
C ASN A 808 -5.63 -27.15 -40.49
N TRP A 809 -4.82 -28.17 -40.77
CA TRP A 809 -3.68 -28.56 -39.96
C TRP A 809 -2.43 -27.78 -40.34
N GLY A 810 -1.51 -27.55 -39.40
CA GLY A 810 -0.19 -27.02 -39.73
C GLY A 810 0.61 -28.02 -40.57
N LEU A 811 1.34 -27.51 -41.56
CA LEU A 811 2.24 -28.28 -42.41
C LEU A 811 3.58 -27.55 -42.53
N ASP A 812 4.63 -28.20 -42.04
CA ASP A 812 6.02 -27.82 -42.29
C ASP A 812 6.47 -28.41 -43.64
N THR A 813 7.09 -27.57 -44.46
CA THR A 813 7.61 -27.87 -45.79
C THR A 813 9.09 -27.53 -45.96
N ASP A 814 9.72 -26.96 -44.94
CA ASP A 814 11.15 -26.65 -44.91
C ASP A 814 11.99 -27.93 -44.81
N SER A 815 11.41 -28.98 -44.22
CA SER A 815 11.91 -30.35 -44.30
C SER A 815 10.81 -31.37 -44.64
N VAL A 816 11.19 -32.53 -45.19
CA VAL A 816 10.25 -33.62 -45.48
C VAL A 816 10.81 -34.93 -44.93
N SER A 817 10.29 -35.36 -43.78
CA SER A 817 10.69 -36.61 -43.13
C SER A 817 10.21 -37.87 -43.85
N GLY A 818 9.10 -37.75 -44.58
CA GLY A 818 8.38 -38.88 -45.19
C GLY A 818 7.50 -39.67 -44.21
N ASN A 819 7.30 -39.17 -42.98
CA ASN A 819 6.50 -39.83 -41.95
C ASN A 819 5.03 -39.40 -41.91
N SER A 820 4.62 -38.45 -42.76
CA SER A 820 3.24 -37.92 -42.78
C SER A 820 2.40 -38.54 -43.89
N MET A 821 1.17 -38.93 -43.56
CA MET A 821 0.22 -39.55 -44.48
C MET A 821 -1.20 -39.03 -44.28
N PHE A 822 -2.03 -39.18 -45.32
CA PHE A 822 -3.45 -38.85 -45.29
C PHE A 822 -4.28 -39.92 -46.02
N ASP A 823 -5.55 -40.05 -45.67
CA ASP A 823 -6.52 -40.90 -46.37
C ASP A 823 -7.81 -40.10 -46.62
N SER A 824 -8.10 -39.83 -47.89
CA SER A 824 -9.31 -39.11 -48.32
C SER A 824 -10.51 -40.03 -48.62
N GLY A 825 -10.36 -41.34 -48.37
CA GLY A 825 -11.35 -42.39 -48.64
C GLY A 825 -10.92 -43.42 -49.68
N ASP A 826 -9.75 -43.23 -50.30
CA ASP A 826 -9.16 -44.11 -51.33
C ASP A 826 -7.92 -44.88 -50.81
N GLY A 827 -7.59 -44.75 -49.53
CA GLY A 827 -6.43 -45.37 -48.87
C GLY A 827 -5.36 -44.36 -48.48
N TRP A 828 -4.37 -44.81 -47.70
CA TRP A 828 -3.26 -43.97 -47.23
C TRP A 828 -2.32 -43.55 -48.36
N GLU A 829 -2.07 -42.25 -48.44
CA GLU A 829 -1.12 -41.60 -49.35
C GLU A 829 -0.15 -40.71 -48.56
N SER A 830 1.07 -40.52 -49.07
CA SER A 830 2.08 -39.68 -48.43
C SER A 830 1.76 -38.19 -48.57
N VAL A 831 2.03 -37.42 -47.53
CA VAL A 831 2.02 -35.95 -47.57
C VAL A 831 3.43 -35.45 -47.92
N ASP A 832 3.51 -34.45 -48.81
CA ASP A 832 4.77 -33.79 -49.18
C ASP A 832 5.05 -32.64 -48.20
N GLY A 833 5.44 -33.01 -46.99
CA GLY A 833 5.67 -32.14 -45.84
C GLY A 833 5.51 -32.91 -44.52
N ASN A 834 5.79 -32.25 -43.40
CA ASN A 834 5.58 -32.76 -42.05
C ASN A 834 4.27 -32.18 -41.50
N LEU A 835 3.26 -33.02 -41.32
CA LEU A 835 2.09 -32.63 -40.55
C LEU A 835 2.53 -32.33 -39.12
N MET A 836 2.15 -31.17 -38.62
CA MET A 836 2.51 -30.69 -37.28
C MET A 836 1.65 -31.37 -36.21
N LEU A 837 1.86 -32.66 -36.09
CA LEU A 837 1.39 -33.52 -35.01
C LEU A 837 2.64 -33.96 -34.24
N ARG A 838 2.54 -34.06 -32.92
CA ARG A 838 3.63 -34.56 -32.07
C ARG A 838 3.07 -35.46 -30.98
N VAL A 839 3.93 -36.31 -30.44
CA VAL A 839 3.59 -37.20 -29.33
C VAL A 839 4.62 -37.01 -28.22
N VAL A 840 4.15 -37.13 -26.98
CA VAL A 840 5.03 -37.15 -25.81
C VAL A 840 4.97 -38.55 -25.22
N LEU A 841 6.15 -39.16 -25.10
CA LEU A 841 6.35 -40.51 -24.64
C LEU A 841 7.13 -40.52 -23.33
N ASP A 842 6.91 -41.53 -22.51
CA ASP A 842 7.64 -41.79 -21.28
C ASP A 842 8.29 -43.17 -21.37
N CYS A 843 9.61 -43.20 -21.43
CA CYS A 843 10.41 -44.41 -21.56
C CYS A 843 10.83 -45.05 -20.23
N GLY A 844 10.46 -44.43 -19.10
CA GLY A 844 10.96 -44.80 -17.77
C GLY A 844 12.49 -44.96 -17.75
N ASP A 845 12.98 -45.98 -17.06
CA ASP A 845 14.43 -46.28 -16.94
C ASP A 845 15.13 -46.70 -18.27
N ASN A 846 14.43 -46.73 -19.41
CA ASN A 846 14.95 -47.30 -20.67
C ASN A 846 15.04 -46.28 -21.82
N CYS A 847 15.27 -45.01 -21.52
CA CYS A 847 15.28 -43.96 -22.54
C CYS A 847 16.42 -44.09 -23.56
N PRO A 848 16.15 -43.92 -24.87
CA PRO A 848 17.19 -43.99 -25.88
C PRO A 848 18.17 -42.83 -25.77
N GLY A 849 19.39 -43.11 -25.29
CA GLY A 849 20.46 -42.14 -25.15
C GLY A 849 20.74 -41.71 -23.70
N ASP A 850 20.01 -42.25 -22.73
CA ASP A 850 20.25 -41.98 -21.33
C ASP A 850 21.62 -42.52 -20.88
N ASN A 851 22.36 -41.66 -20.18
CA ASN A 851 23.58 -42.05 -19.52
C ASN A 851 23.15 -42.80 -18.27
N VAL A 852 23.47 -44.09 -18.15
CA VAL A 852 23.14 -44.95 -16.98
C VAL A 852 23.53 -44.39 -15.61
N CYS A 853 24.23 -43.27 -15.55
CA CYS A 853 24.64 -42.55 -14.35
C CYS A 853 24.11 -41.09 -14.28
N SER A 854 23.12 -40.69 -15.08
CA SER A 854 22.48 -39.36 -15.04
C SER A 854 21.90 -39.03 -13.67
N ASP A 855 21.26 -40.02 -13.02
CA ASP A 855 20.66 -39.90 -11.67
C ASP A 855 21.68 -39.99 -10.51
N THR A 856 22.97 -39.93 -10.81
CA THR A 856 24.01 -40.12 -9.78
C THR A 856 24.15 -38.89 -8.91
N ILE A 857 23.86 -39.02 -7.62
CA ILE A 857 24.07 -37.94 -6.64
C ILE A 857 25.57 -37.67 -6.49
N PRO A 858 26.06 -36.44 -6.74
CA PRO A 858 27.46 -36.09 -6.55
C PRO A 858 27.92 -36.41 -5.12
N GLY A 859 29.01 -37.17 -5.02
CA GLY A 859 29.57 -37.61 -3.76
C GLY A 859 29.00 -38.89 -3.17
N ASP A 860 27.91 -39.46 -3.70
CA ASP A 860 27.39 -40.78 -3.29
C ASP A 860 28.18 -41.91 -3.95
N THR A 861 29.37 -42.16 -3.43
CA THR A 861 30.28 -43.17 -4.01
C THR A 861 29.82 -44.62 -3.80
N ASN A 862 28.81 -44.85 -2.96
CA ASN A 862 28.34 -46.20 -2.64
C ASN A 862 26.92 -46.51 -3.17
N SER A 863 26.27 -45.51 -3.78
CA SER A 863 24.96 -45.58 -4.43
C SER A 863 23.85 -46.04 -3.48
N ASP A 864 23.91 -45.59 -2.21
CA ASP A 864 22.84 -45.82 -1.23
C ASP A 864 21.81 -44.69 -1.19
N GLY A 865 21.97 -43.67 -2.04
CA GLY A 865 21.10 -42.52 -2.16
C GLY A 865 21.33 -41.46 -1.07
N LEU A 866 22.40 -41.57 -0.26
CA LEU A 866 22.68 -40.63 0.83
C LEU A 866 24.15 -40.20 0.87
N THR A 867 24.43 -38.95 0.51
CA THR A 867 25.79 -38.40 0.62
C THR A 867 26.21 -38.18 2.08
N ASN A 868 27.06 -39.07 2.61
CA ASN A 868 27.47 -39.05 4.02
C ASN A 868 28.91 -39.54 4.24
N ILE A 869 29.30 -39.72 5.51
CA ILE A 869 30.67 -40.10 5.87
C ILE A 869 31.09 -41.47 5.32
N LEU A 870 30.13 -42.35 5.02
CA LEU A 870 30.40 -43.65 4.40
C LEU A 870 30.94 -43.49 2.98
N ASP A 871 30.48 -42.47 2.25
CA ASP A 871 30.95 -42.14 0.91
C ASP A 871 32.35 -41.55 0.91
N VAL A 872 32.64 -40.70 1.90
CA VAL A 872 34.01 -40.21 2.12
C VAL A 872 34.97 -41.38 2.35
N VAL A 873 34.54 -42.38 3.13
CA VAL A 873 35.34 -43.59 3.36
C VAL A 873 35.46 -44.43 2.09
N GLY A 874 34.39 -44.56 1.30
CA GLY A 874 34.38 -45.22 -0.01
C GLY A 874 35.37 -44.58 -0.98
N LEU A 875 35.25 -43.27 -1.17
CA LEU A 875 36.11 -42.44 -2.01
C LEU A 875 37.59 -42.51 -1.62
N VAL A 876 37.90 -42.35 -0.33
CA VAL A 876 39.28 -42.46 0.16
C VAL A 876 39.83 -43.86 -0.07
N ASN A 877 39.02 -44.90 0.15
CA ASN A 877 39.45 -46.28 -0.05
C ASN A 877 39.67 -46.59 -1.55
N PHE A 878 38.92 -45.96 -2.45
CA PHE A 878 39.16 -45.99 -3.89
C PHE A 878 40.50 -45.31 -4.26
N ILE A 879 40.75 -44.09 -3.78
CA ILE A 879 41.98 -43.33 -4.07
C ILE A 879 43.25 -44.06 -3.64
N ILE A 880 43.21 -44.79 -2.51
CA ILE A 880 44.36 -45.58 -2.03
C ILE A 880 44.44 -47.00 -2.64
N GLY A 881 43.55 -47.33 -3.60
CA GLY A 881 43.51 -48.61 -4.31
C GLY A 881 42.99 -49.79 -3.47
N GLY A 882 42.19 -49.51 -2.45
CA GLY A 882 41.60 -50.49 -1.54
C GLY A 882 40.13 -50.87 -1.86
N LEU A 883 39.50 -50.17 -2.81
CA LEU A 883 38.14 -50.40 -3.29
C LEU A 883 38.07 -50.08 -4.80
N GLU A 884 37.23 -50.81 -5.53
CA GLU A 884 36.80 -50.44 -6.88
C GLU A 884 35.36 -49.94 -6.75
N LEU A 885 35.08 -48.75 -7.28
CA LEU A 885 33.72 -48.22 -7.39
C LEU A 885 33.08 -48.77 -8.66
N ASP A 886 31.75 -48.82 -8.71
CA ASP A 886 31.04 -49.12 -9.95
C ASP A 886 31.05 -47.91 -10.89
N GLU A 887 30.45 -48.08 -12.07
CA GLU A 887 30.49 -47.09 -13.14
C GLU A 887 29.91 -45.74 -12.70
N CYS A 888 28.82 -45.76 -11.93
CA CYS A 888 28.18 -44.55 -11.42
C CYS A 888 28.84 -44.02 -10.14
N GLY A 889 29.32 -44.89 -9.26
CA GLY A 889 30.15 -44.48 -8.12
C GLY A 889 31.44 -43.78 -8.53
N LEU A 890 32.01 -44.08 -9.71
CA LEU A 890 33.15 -43.34 -10.30
C LEU A 890 32.78 -41.94 -10.77
N VAL A 891 31.57 -41.76 -11.31
CA VAL A 891 31.04 -40.44 -11.70
C VAL A 891 30.75 -39.61 -10.46
N ALA A 892 30.09 -40.20 -9.45
CA ALA A 892 29.83 -39.57 -8.15
C ALA A 892 31.12 -39.12 -7.44
N ALA A 893 32.20 -39.87 -7.63
CA ALA A 893 33.48 -39.66 -6.95
C ALA A 893 34.27 -38.44 -7.45
N ASP A 894 33.99 -37.95 -8.65
CA ASP A 894 34.60 -36.73 -9.23
C ASP A 894 33.80 -35.49 -8.79
N PHE A 895 33.79 -35.25 -7.48
CA PHE A 895 32.93 -34.26 -6.83
C PHE A 895 33.14 -32.83 -7.34
N ASN A 896 34.35 -32.48 -7.77
CA ASN A 896 34.64 -31.16 -8.34
C ASN A 896 34.53 -31.11 -9.88
N SER A 897 34.15 -32.23 -10.52
CA SER A 897 33.96 -32.37 -11.97
C SER A 897 35.18 -31.98 -12.81
N ASP A 898 36.40 -32.20 -12.29
CA ASP A 898 37.65 -31.87 -13.00
C ASP A 898 38.15 -33.00 -13.90
N GLY A 899 37.43 -34.13 -13.93
CA GLY A 899 37.76 -35.33 -14.70
C GLY A 899 38.77 -36.23 -14.01
N THR A 900 39.16 -35.94 -12.76
CA THR A 900 40.16 -36.71 -12.01
C THR A 900 39.80 -36.93 -10.54
N VAL A 901 39.31 -38.12 -10.22
CA VAL A 901 39.05 -38.53 -8.82
C VAL A 901 40.34 -38.58 -7.98
N ASN A 902 40.49 -37.61 -7.07
CA ASN A 902 41.65 -37.44 -6.21
C ASN A 902 41.28 -36.84 -4.83
N ILE A 903 42.28 -36.36 -4.09
CA ILE A 903 42.08 -35.85 -2.72
C ILE A 903 41.24 -34.55 -2.69
N LEU A 904 41.18 -33.80 -3.79
CA LEU A 904 40.36 -32.59 -3.89
C LEU A 904 38.87 -32.92 -3.83
N ASP A 905 38.44 -34.03 -4.42
CA ASP A 905 37.06 -34.52 -4.35
C ASP A 905 36.66 -34.90 -2.93
N VAL A 906 37.59 -35.51 -2.18
CA VAL A 906 37.37 -35.84 -0.76
C VAL A 906 37.18 -34.58 0.06
N VAL A 907 37.95 -33.51 -0.22
CA VAL A 907 37.83 -32.24 0.50
C VAL A 907 36.49 -31.56 0.17
N GLY A 908 36.10 -31.54 -1.10
CA GLY A 908 34.81 -31.01 -1.54
C GLY A 908 33.64 -31.74 -0.89
N LEU A 909 33.67 -33.08 -0.94
CA LEU A 909 32.64 -33.94 -0.35
C LEU A 909 32.54 -33.81 1.18
N VAL A 910 33.69 -33.73 1.89
CA VAL A 910 33.67 -33.50 3.34
C VAL A 910 33.11 -32.11 3.68
N SER A 911 33.41 -31.10 2.87
CA SER A 911 32.90 -29.74 3.07
C SER A 911 31.39 -29.65 2.90
N SER A 912 30.82 -30.35 1.90
CA SER A 912 29.37 -30.41 1.69
C SER A 912 28.65 -31.13 2.84
N ILE A 913 29.19 -32.26 3.33
CA ILE A 913 28.59 -33.02 4.44
C ILE A 913 28.61 -32.26 5.78
N LEU A 914 29.63 -31.42 6.00
CA LEU A 914 29.79 -30.67 7.25
C LEU A 914 29.02 -29.33 7.26
N GLY A 915 28.27 -29.00 6.20
CA GLY A 915 27.53 -27.74 6.09
C GLY A 915 28.45 -26.51 6.04
N GLY A 916 29.56 -26.62 5.29
CA GLY A 916 30.60 -25.59 5.23
C GLY A 916 30.11 -24.24 4.70
N ARG A 917 30.66 -23.15 5.23
CA ARG A 917 30.41 -21.77 4.79
C ARG A 917 30.73 -21.66 3.29
N VAL A 918 29.76 -21.24 2.49
CA VAL A 918 29.82 -21.20 1.02
C VAL A 918 30.35 -19.88 0.44
N SER A 919 30.24 -18.77 1.18
CA SER A 919 30.71 -17.46 0.73
C SER A 919 32.22 -17.30 0.98
N ASP A 920 32.96 -16.80 -0.01
CA ASP A 920 34.39 -16.47 0.13
C ASP A 920 34.64 -15.50 1.30
N ALA A 921 35.71 -15.74 2.07
CA ALA A 921 36.08 -14.87 3.18
C ALA A 921 36.47 -13.48 2.66
N THR A 922 35.81 -12.43 3.15
CA THR A 922 36.19 -11.04 2.90
C THR A 922 37.28 -10.59 3.87
N SER A 923 37.48 -11.29 4.98
CA SER A 923 38.61 -11.10 5.90
C SER A 923 39.11 -12.40 6.55
N ALA A 924 40.42 -12.44 6.81
CA ALA A 924 41.05 -13.49 7.58
C ALA A 924 42.16 -12.93 8.48
N MET A 925 42.18 -13.37 9.74
CA MET A 925 43.21 -13.04 10.72
C MET A 925 43.99 -14.28 11.12
N MET A 926 45.32 -14.18 11.04
CA MET A 926 46.26 -15.19 11.50
C MET A 926 46.95 -14.72 12.78
N TYR A 927 46.98 -15.55 13.82
CA TYR A 927 47.63 -15.24 15.09
C TYR A 927 48.53 -16.38 15.57
N GLU A 928 49.71 -16.01 16.08
CA GLU A 928 50.68 -16.94 16.66
C GLU A 928 50.27 -17.27 18.10
N THR A 929 50.12 -18.56 18.39
CA THR A 929 49.84 -19.08 19.73
C THR A 929 51.07 -19.79 20.29
N SER A 930 51.06 -20.07 21.59
CA SER A 930 52.13 -20.87 22.21
C SER A 930 52.24 -22.30 21.67
N ALA A 931 51.26 -22.76 20.88
CA ALA A 931 51.19 -24.11 20.32
C ALA A 931 51.33 -24.14 18.78
N GLY A 932 51.34 -23.00 18.09
CA GLY A 932 51.38 -22.95 16.63
C GLY A 932 50.84 -21.64 16.05
N VAL A 933 50.22 -21.74 14.88
CA VAL A 933 49.57 -20.64 14.17
C VAL A 933 48.10 -21.01 13.99
N ASP A 934 47.20 -20.14 14.45
CA ASP A 934 45.76 -20.28 14.27
C ASP A 934 45.26 -19.21 13.28
N ILE A 935 44.19 -19.53 12.55
CA ILE A 935 43.57 -18.65 11.55
C ILE A 935 42.07 -18.59 11.82
N ALA A 936 41.49 -17.39 11.78
CA ALA A 936 40.05 -17.16 11.83
C ALA A 936 39.61 -16.32 10.63
N SER A 937 38.49 -16.66 10.00
CA SER A 937 37.89 -15.94 8.87
C SER A 937 36.38 -15.73 9.04
N ASP A 938 35.86 -14.74 8.32
CA ASP A 938 34.41 -14.48 8.21
C ASP A 938 33.71 -15.29 7.12
N GLY A 939 34.45 -15.90 6.19
CA GLY A 939 33.93 -16.82 5.17
C GLY A 939 34.85 -18.01 4.86
N TYR A 940 34.67 -18.62 3.69
CA TYR A 940 35.44 -19.74 3.15
C TYR A 940 36.88 -19.33 2.80
N LEU A 941 37.86 -20.15 3.20
CA LEU A 941 39.27 -19.99 2.83
C LEU A 941 39.72 -21.25 2.07
N GLY A 942 39.80 -21.16 0.74
CA GLY A 942 40.08 -22.32 -0.11
C GLY A 942 41.43 -23.02 0.13
N ALA A 943 42.49 -22.28 0.52
CA ALA A 943 43.76 -22.83 0.95
C ALA A 943 44.64 -21.76 1.63
N VAL A 944 45.64 -22.18 2.41
CA VAL A 944 46.68 -21.30 2.96
C VAL A 944 48.06 -21.84 2.59
N GLU A 945 48.79 -21.10 1.75
CA GLU A 945 50.20 -21.39 1.44
C GLU A 945 51.13 -20.66 2.42
N LEU A 946 51.97 -21.42 3.14
CA LEU A 946 52.94 -20.87 4.09
C LEU A 946 54.37 -21.15 3.63
N THR A 947 55.19 -20.10 3.51
CA THR A 947 56.63 -20.24 3.25
C THR A 947 57.42 -20.16 4.56
N LEU A 948 57.92 -21.30 5.03
CA LEU A 948 58.89 -21.36 6.15
C LEU A 948 60.31 -21.13 5.63
N THR A 949 60.95 -20.06 6.09
CA THR A 949 62.39 -19.82 5.87
C THR A 949 63.14 -19.96 7.20
N HIS A 950 64.30 -20.61 7.17
CA HIS A 950 65.19 -20.80 8.33
C HIS A 950 66.60 -20.31 8.04
#